data_AF-A0A975FK04-F1
#
_entry.id   AF-A0A975FK04-F1
#
_cell.length_a   1.000
_cell.length_b   1.000
_cell.length_c   1.000
_cell.angle_alpha   90.00
_cell.angle_beta   90.00
_cell.angle_gamma   90.00
#
_symmetry.space_group_name_H-M   'P 1'
#
loop_
_entity.id
_entity.type
_entity.pdbx_description
1 polymer ?
#
loop_
_entity_poly.entity_id
_entity_poly.type
_entity_poly.pdbx_seq_one_letter_code
_entity_poly.pdbx_strand_id
1 'polypeptide(L)'
;MTHPAPPIPHTEAPALAMPVGGIGTGGFAVNADGSLRQWQLHGIPNHRGALPLSGFWLRTTQIEPPLDEIRMLQAAPVADPRAPLVTDGEVPEWMLDAAGRVGTFAEARFSGVYPFAEVSLADPAIPLAVRMRVLNPMEPLDAEVSAIPTGMFEFALTNTGDVAVHGTLAGSLLNAVGWDGVTPIGTDLTASGLGGNVNRFSRGRGWARVAMDNPNYREDDAAAGQMLLAADDESAAAMPRCGSLAELRAFLESRALNDGRAKAAAAATIPDPQLHAPRGGTGPSPAGRSWAAVIGVPFWIEPGQTRRVRFAMTWWFPNRFVDVEQFGRPHGEWGASRFWIGNRYATRFADAADAFEHVARDWEGLVARTEAWTATLAGGELDVRTVERMAAQAIVVRSPTCFRGADGRFYGYEGSLGASTTMWSGVFGGSCPLNCTHVWQYEAALAALWPELERDMRDTEFDVLQAPDGSIPHRLRVPVYLPQMQHEDVGGPEESALDGMLATILKSLRDVRRGAGLDWLERRWPALTRLYTHICRKWDIRDDGVLRGIQSSTHDIDLAGVNPFMGSLWLAALRALEELARLVGDEQTAVDARARFERGTAAYDATLFDGRHYIQKLDDGDPVEYQWLTGVLSDQLVGQWWAHQLGLGHILPAEHVRSALRHIVRVNLRHGFDGFRHPYRVYADAADDSGLLMCSWPDGGRPEVPTRYADEVWCGSEYQIAAHCLFEGLVDEGRAVLDALWTRTDGRRRNPYNDIECGDHYVRAMAGWTVLDALTGIRWDAVAGTLALTRAGRFPWLTSTGFGVVDAAADAVTLHCHGGTLDAEVVLGADDAARSLGRVSLAAGESHRLGSAC
;
A
#
# COMPACT_ATOMS: atom_id res chain seq x y z
N MET A 1 -8.85 18.97 14.51
CA MET A 1 -7.90 18.09 15.23
C MET A 1 -8.58 16.74 15.34
N THR A 2 -8.11 15.78 14.55
CA THR A 2 -8.50 14.36 14.62
C THR A 2 -8.21 13.85 16.03
N HIS A 3 -9.05 12.99 16.61
CA HIS A 3 -8.66 12.25 17.82
C HIS A 3 -7.66 11.18 17.37
N PRO A 4 -6.33 11.38 17.51
CA PRO A 4 -5.39 10.35 17.11
C PRO A 4 -5.54 9.19 18.11
N ALA A 5 -5.19 7.96 17.70
CA ALA A 5 -4.93 6.93 18.67
C ALA A 5 -3.96 7.44 19.74
N PRO A 6 -4.10 7.00 21.00
CA PRO A 6 -3.10 7.30 22.00
C PRO A 6 -1.72 6.87 21.46
N PRO A 7 -0.70 7.75 21.50
CA PRO A 7 0.62 7.41 20.98
C PRO A 7 1.20 6.15 21.64
N ILE A 8 1.60 5.20 20.80
CA ILE A 8 2.10 3.88 21.18
C ILE A 8 3.59 4.00 21.54
N PRO A 9 4.04 3.56 22.73
CA PRO A 9 5.45 3.47 23.05
C PRO A 9 6.20 2.57 22.06
N HIS A 10 7.39 2.98 21.62
CA HIS A 10 8.22 2.17 20.73
C HIS A 10 8.56 0.77 21.28
N THR A 11 8.57 0.61 22.61
CA THR A 11 8.77 -0.68 23.29
C THR A 11 7.58 -1.62 23.19
N GLU A 12 6.39 -1.13 22.90
CA GLU A 12 5.17 -1.93 22.74
C GLU A 12 4.94 -2.33 21.28
N ALA A 13 5.49 -1.57 20.32
CA ALA A 13 5.35 -1.83 18.89
C ALA A 13 6.70 -1.84 18.13
N PRO A 14 7.65 -2.71 18.50
CA PRO A 14 9.00 -2.74 17.89
C PRO A 14 9.02 -3.15 16.41
N ALA A 15 7.98 -3.83 15.91
CA ALA A 15 7.85 -4.22 14.50
C ALA A 15 7.07 -3.18 13.66
N LEU A 16 6.62 -2.06 14.24
CA LEU A 16 5.90 -1.05 13.47
C LEU A 16 6.87 -0.25 12.60
N ALA A 17 6.63 -0.29 11.29
CA ALA A 17 7.37 0.44 10.27
C ALA A 17 6.41 1.00 9.21
N MET A 18 6.16 2.31 9.22
CA MET A 18 5.25 2.97 8.27
C MET A 18 6.00 3.44 7.02
N PRO A 19 5.66 2.96 5.81
CA PRO A 19 6.30 3.42 4.57
C PRO A 19 6.06 4.92 4.29
N VAL A 20 7.08 5.56 3.72
CA VAL A 20 7.10 6.95 3.25
C VAL A 20 7.67 6.95 1.83
N GLY A 21 6.77 7.08 0.86
CA GLY A 21 7.07 7.06 -0.57
C GLY A 21 5.81 7.30 -1.40
N GLY A 22 6.00 7.76 -2.64
CA GLY A 22 4.93 7.92 -3.62
C GLY A 22 4.72 6.65 -4.44
N ILE A 23 3.61 6.59 -5.18
CA ILE A 23 3.30 5.49 -6.09
C ILE A 23 4.44 5.28 -7.09
N GLY A 24 5.10 4.12 -7.04
CA GLY A 24 6.20 3.77 -7.94
C GLY A 24 7.49 4.57 -7.78
N THR A 25 7.64 5.37 -6.72
CA THR A 25 8.85 6.18 -6.53
C THR A 25 9.94 5.46 -5.73
N GLY A 26 9.62 4.35 -5.07
CA GLY A 26 10.41 3.87 -3.95
C GLY A 26 10.24 4.75 -2.70
N GLY A 27 10.93 4.40 -1.62
CA GLY A 27 10.81 5.13 -0.35
C GLY A 27 11.67 4.57 0.78
N PHE A 28 11.29 4.88 2.02
CA PHE A 28 11.84 4.32 3.26
C PHE A 28 10.70 4.18 4.28
N ALA A 29 10.93 3.52 5.42
CA ALA A 29 9.97 3.42 6.50
C ALA A 29 10.38 4.21 7.74
N VAL A 30 9.39 4.77 8.43
CA VAL A 30 9.53 5.43 9.74
C VAL A 30 9.04 4.44 10.80
N ASN A 31 9.91 4.11 11.74
CA ASN A 31 9.67 3.08 12.74
C ASN A 31 9.13 3.69 14.03
N ALA A 32 8.58 2.85 14.92
CA ALA A 32 8.02 3.34 16.19
C ALA A 32 9.03 4.10 17.06
N ASP A 33 10.32 3.76 16.96
CA ASP A 33 11.40 4.45 17.66
C ASP A 33 11.86 5.76 17.00
N GLY A 34 11.28 6.14 15.85
CA GLY A 34 11.65 7.32 15.08
C GLY A 34 12.75 7.10 14.06
N SER A 35 13.32 5.90 13.99
CA SER A 35 14.38 5.58 13.03
C SER A 35 13.87 5.43 11.59
N LEU A 36 14.74 5.74 10.62
CA LEU A 36 14.48 5.58 9.19
C LEU A 36 15.14 4.28 8.68
N ARG A 37 14.34 3.31 8.24
CA ARG A 37 14.80 1.97 7.79
C ARG A 37 14.17 1.59 6.45
N GLN A 38 14.47 0.39 5.96
CA GLN A 38 13.82 -0.22 4.80
C GLN A 38 13.89 0.67 3.54
N TRP A 39 15.08 1.17 3.25
CA TRP A 39 15.35 2.06 2.12
C TRP A 39 15.26 1.32 0.78
N GLN A 40 14.35 1.76 -0.08
CA GLN A 40 13.94 1.09 -1.33
C GLN A 40 13.80 2.11 -2.48
N LEU A 41 14.78 3.00 -2.62
CA LEU A 41 14.70 4.16 -3.53
C LEU A 41 14.87 3.80 -5.02
N HIS A 42 15.58 2.70 -5.30
CA HIS A 42 15.98 2.31 -6.66
C HIS A 42 14.92 1.50 -7.40
N GLY A 43 13.70 1.44 -6.87
CA GLY A 43 12.59 0.72 -7.49
C GLY A 43 12.64 -0.80 -7.32
N ILE A 44 13.62 -1.32 -6.58
CA ILE A 44 13.74 -2.73 -6.23
C ILE A 44 13.23 -2.92 -4.80
N PRO A 45 12.20 -3.76 -4.58
CA PRO A 45 11.79 -4.10 -3.23
C PRO A 45 12.93 -4.75 -2.44
N ASN A 46 13.24 -4.19 -1.28
CA ASN A 46 14.26 -4.68 -0.35
C ASN A 46 13.91 -4.22 1.05
N HIS A 47 13.18 -5.07 1.77
CA HIS A 47 12.66 -4.74 3.09
C HIS A 47 13.76 -4.64 4.17
N ARG A 48 15.02 -4.96 3.83
CA ARG A 48 16.20 -4.84 4.70
C ARG A 48 17.16 -3.73 4.24
N GLY A 49 16.76 -2.96 3.23
CA GLY A 49 17.57 -1.89 2.67
C GLY A 49 18.00 -0.88 3.74
N ALA A 50 19.30 -0.59 3.79
CA ALA A 50 19.89 0.29 4.80
C ALA A 50 20.82 1.31 4.14
N LEU A 51 20.64 2.59 4.49
CA LEU A 51 21.55 3.67 4.11
C LEU A 51 22.29 4.20 5.35
N PRO A 52 23.53 3.74 5.62
CA PRO A 52 24.30 4.17 6.77
C PRO A 52 24.45 5.69 6.87
N LEU A 53 24.42 6.21 8.10
CA LEU A 53 24.45 7.65 8.41
C LEU A 53 23.28 8.46 7.82
N SER A 54 22.17 7.84 7.43
CA SER A 54 20.96 8.56 7.00
C SER A 54 19.98 8.64 8.17
N GLY A 55 19.57 9.85 8.55
CA GLY A 55 18.72 10.09 9.73
C GLY A 55 18.85 11.50 10.29
N PHE A 56 18.39 11.69 11.52
CA PHE A 56 18.41 12.98 12.20
C PHE A 56 19.18 12.94 13.51
N TRP A 57 19.74 14.09 13.89
CA TRP A 57 20.65 14.24 15.03
C TRP A 57 20.37 15.56 15.72
N LEU A 58 20.58 15.60 17.03
CA LEU A 58 20.39 16.80 17.84
C LEU A 58 21.62 17.00 18.71
N ARG A 59 22.21 18.20 18.63
CA ARG A 59 23.09 18.72 19.68
C ARG A 59 22.32 19.73 20.50
N THR A 60 22.32 19.56 21.82
CA THR A 60 21.64 20.44 22.78
C THR A 60 22.66 20.97 23.75
N THR A 61 22.69 22.30 23.93
CA THR A 61 23.67 22.98 24.76
C THR A 61 23.03 24.04 25.65
N GLN A 62 23.61 24.23 26.84
CA GLN A 62 23.29 25.30 27.79
C GLN A 62 24.59 25.83 28.40
N ILE A 63 24.62 27.13 28.69
CA ILE A 63 25.78 27.75 29.35
C ILE A 63 25.74 27.48 30.86
N GLU A 64 24.60 27.73 31.50
CA GLU A 64 24.38 27.54 32.94
C GLU A 64 22.90 27.14 33.19
N PRO A 65 22.63 25.97 33.79
CA PRO A 65 23.58 24.90 34.11
C PRO A 65 24.23 24.35 32.82
N PRO A 66 25.51 23.92 32.86
CA PRO A 66 26.20 23.45 31.67
C PRO A 66 25.61 22.15 31.14
N LEU A 67 25.29 22.14 29.86
CA LEU A 67 24.82 20.97 29.09
C LEU A 67 25.51 20.99 27.72
N ASP A 68 25.98 19.83 27.25
CA ASP A 68 26.44 19.64 25.86
C ASP A 68 26.25 18.19 25.46
N GLU A 69 25.04 17.87 25.00
CA GLU A 69 24.61 16.52 24.67
C GLU A 69 24.36 16.40 23.17
N ILE A 70 24.84 15.31 22.57
CA ILE A 70 24.50 14.91 21.21
C ILE A 70 23.68 13.62 21.30
N ARG A 71 22.60 13.54 20.53
CA ARG A 71 21.78 12.33 20.37
C ARG A 71 21.43 12.11 18.91
N MET A 72 21.29 10.85 18.54
CA MET A 72 20.48 10.47 17.38
C MET A 72 19.01 10.72 17.71
N LEU A 73 18.23 11.29 16.77
CA LEU A 73 16.81 11.58 16.95
C LEU A 73 15.95 10.33 16.70
N GLN A 74 16.14 9.37 17.59
CA GLN A 74 15.35 8.14 17.72
C GLN A 74 15.49 7.65 19.16
N ALA A 75 14.61 6.76 19.61
CA ALA A 75 14.82 6.01 20.84
C ALA A 75 15.75 4.81 20.62
N ALA A 76 16.20 4.20 21.72
CA ALA A 76 16.98 2.97 21.65
C ALA A 76 16.16 1.88 20.94
N PRO A 77 16.70 1.27 19.86
CA PRO A 77 16.01 0.19 19.19
C PRO A 77 15.80 -1.00 20.14
N VAL A 78 14.62 -1.59 20.09
CA VAL A 78 14.26 -2.77 20.88
C VAL A 78 14.65 -4.01 20.09
N ALA A 79 14.97 -5.10 20.81
CA ALA A 79 15.26 -6.37 20.15
C ALA A 79 14.07 -6.81 19.28
N ASP A 80 14.36 -7.27 18.06
CA ASP A 80 13.35 -7.80 17.15
C ASP A 80 12.51 -8.86 17.89
N PRO A 81 11.18 -8.69 17.98
CA PRO A 81 10.29 -9.61 18.67
C PRO A 81 10.31 -11.03 18.08
N ARG A 82 10.84 -11.20 16.86
CA ARG A 82 10.89 -12.44 16.09
C ARG A 82 9.50 -13.03 15.85
N ALA A 83 9.00 -12.84 14.64
CA ALA A 83 7.88 -13.61 14.13
C ALA A 83 8.27 -14.29 12.82
N PRO A 84 7.72 -15.48 12.50
CA PRO A 84 7.96 -16.11 11.22
C PRO A 84 7.60 -15.17 10.07
N LEU A 85 8.41 -15.22 9.01
CA LEU A 85 8.14 -14.62 7.71
C LEU A 85 8.06 -13.07 7.67
N VAL A 86 8.51 -12.37 8.71
CA VAL A 86 8.60 -10.89 8.75
C VAL A 86 10.00 -10.42 9.11
N THR A 87 10.36 -9.21 8.68
CA THR A 87 11.64 -8.55 9.01
C THR A 87 11.46 -7.10 9.49
N ASP A 88 10.23 -6.64 9.72
CA ASP A 88 9.95 -5.24 10.06
C ASP A 88 10.64 -4.75 11.34
N GLY A 89 10.85 -5.64 12.31
CA GLY A 89 11.55 -5.34 13.57
C GLY A 89 13.08 -5.35 13.46
N GLU A 90 13.65 -5.69 12.29
CA GLU A 90 15.10 -5.76 12.15
C GLU A 90 15.76 -4.38 12.18
N VAL A 91 16.81 -4.25 13.00
CA VAL A 91 17.59 -3.01 13.14
C VAL A 91 18.93 -3.17 12.42
N PRO A 92 19.29 -2.27 11.48
CA PRO A 92 20.59 -2.33 10.79
C PRO A 92 21.77 -2.19 11.76
N GLU A 93 22.84 -2.96 11.52
CA GLU A 93 24.04 -2.98 12.39
C GLU A 93 24.66 -1.59 12.59
N TRP A 94 24.77 -0.80 11.53
CA TRP A 94 25.33 0.56 11.61
C TRP A 94 24.56 1.46 12.58
N MET A 95 23.25 1.25 12.72
CA MET A 95 22.37 2.04 13.58
C MET A 95 22.57 1.65 15.04
N LEU A 96 22.78 0.35 15.32
CA LEU A 96 23.17 -0.12 16.66
C LEU A 96 24.54 0.43 17.07
N ASP A 97 25.53 0.43 16.16
CA ASP A 97 26.85 1.08 16.41
C ASP A 97 26.68 2.58 16.70
N ALA A 98 25.90 3.28 15.87
CA ALA A 98 25.68 4.71 16.04
C ALA A 98 24.98 5.04 17.36
N ALA A 99 23.93 4.29 17.71
CA ALA A 99 23.21 4.43 18.97
C ALA A 99 24.14 4.21 20.18
N GLY A 100 25.04 3.22 20.12
CA GLY A 100 26.01 2.95 21.19
C GLY A 100 27.10 4.02 21.35
N ARG A 101 27.46 4.74 20.28
CA ARG A 101 28.56 5.72 20.27
C ARG A 101 28.14 7.17 20.45
N VAL A 102 26.92 7.51 20.04
CA VAL A 102 26.36 8.88 20.11
C VAL A 102 25.20 8.97 21.09
N GLY A 103 24.55 7.85 21.44
CA GLY A 103 23.35 7.84 22.28
C GLY A 103 22.08 8.13 21.49
N THR A 104 20.96 7.80 22.12
CA THR A 104 19.58 7.94 21.61
C THR A 104 18.70 8.58 22.68
N PHE A 105 17.50 9.01 22.32
CA PHE A 105 16.50 9.43 23.31
C PHE A 105 16.06 8.24 24.16
N ALA A 106 15.65 8.52 25.40
CA ALA A 106 15.20 7.47 26.32
C ALA A 106 13.88 6.84 25.87
N GLU A 107 12.97 7.66 25.34
CA GLU A 107 11.64 7.22 24.93
C GLU A 107 11.22 7.82 23.59
N ALA A 108 10.55 7.00 22.78
CA ALA A 108 9.79 7.40 21.61
C ALA A 108 8.35 6.92 21.73
N ARG A 109 7.41 7.73 21.23
CA ARG A 109 5.99 7.39 21.08
C ARG A 109 5.53 7.70 19.66
N PHE A 110 4.96 6.71 19.00
CA PHE A 110 4.46 6.80 17.62
C PHE A 110 2.95 6.96 17.59
N SER A 111 2.45 7.81 16.71
CA SER A 111 1.04 7.86 16.33
C SER A 111 0.94 8.22 14.85
N GLY A 112 -0.04 7.68 14.13
CA GLY A 112 -0.15 7.97 12.70
C GLY A 112 -1.41 7.44 12.06
N VAL A 113 -2.03 8.30 11.24
CA VAL A 113 -3.03 7.89 10.26
C VAL A 113 -2.36 8.08 8.90
N TYR A 114 -2.14 6.98 8.18
CA TYR A 114 -1.39 6.99 6.92
C TYR A 114 -1.99 8.05 5.96
N PRO A 115 -1.15 8.91 5.34
CA PRO A 115 0.31 8.82 5.25
C PRO A 115 1.10 9.70 6.25
N PHE A 116 0.46 10.14 7.34
CA PHE A 116 1.16 10.86 8.39
C PHE A 116 1.66 9.90 9.47
N ALA A 117 2.94 10.05 9.81
CA ALA A 117 3.49 9.54 11.06
C ALA A 117 3.95 10.71 11.93
N GLU A 118 3.81 10.50 13.23
CA GLU A 118 4.26 11.41 14.25
C GLU A 118 5.00 10.64 15.33
N VAL A 119 6.22 11.08 15.62
CA VAL A 119 7.06 10.51 16.66
C VAL A 119 7.40 11.60 17.66
N SER A 120 7.02 11.39 18.91
CA SER A 120 7.43 12.23 20.04
C SER A 120 8.59 11.57 20.76
N LEU A 121 9.66 12.32 20.98
CA LEU A 121 10.90 11.88 21.62
C LEU A 121 11.10 12.63 22.93
N ALA A 122 11.47 11.90 23.97
CA ALA A 122 11.74 12.43 25.30
C ALA A 122 13.01 11.80 25.90
N ASP A 123 13.85 12.61 26.53
CA ASP A 123 15.05 12.19 27.24
C ASP A 123 15.18 13.06 28.50
N PRO A 124 15.17 12.48 29.72
CA PRO A 124 15.32 13.24 30.96
C PRO A 124 16.61 14.08 31.05
N ALA A 125 17.66 13.71 30.30
CA ALA A 125 18.91 14.46 30.24
C ALA A 125 18.85 15.68 29.31
N ILE A 126 17.79 15.82 28.51
CA ILE A 126 17.66 16.87 27.49
C ILE A 126 16.40 17.70 27.77
N PRO A 127 16.53 19.02 28.03
CA PRO A 127 15.40 19.92 28.31
C PRO A 127 14.62 20.32 27.04
N LEU A 128 14.43 19.38 26.11
CA LEU A 128 13.68 19.57 24.88
C LEU A 128 12.70 18.41 24.68
N ALA A 129 11.42 18.75 24.56
CA ALA A 129 10.45 17.86 23.95
C ALA A 129 10.56 17.98 22.42
N VAL A 130 10.81 16.87 21.75
CA VAL A 130 10.99 16.84 20.29
C VAL A 130 9.84 16.07 19.66
N ARG A 131 9.18 16.68 18.67
CA ARG A 131 8.15 16.04 17.85
C ARG A 131 8.60 16.06 16.40
N MET A 132 8.64 14.89 15.77
CA MET A 132 8.88 14.71 14.34
C MET A 132 7.58 14.31 13.67
N ARG A 133 7.07 15.14 12.77
CA ARG A 133 5.96 14.82 11.87
C ARG A 133 6.54 14.53 10.48
N VAL A 134 6.13 13.42 9.86
CA VAL A 134 6.62 13.00 8.55
C VAL A 134 5.48 12.51 7.67
N LEU A 135 5.58 12.80 6.37
CA LEU A 135 4.63 12.35 5.35
C LEU A 135 5.28 12.24 3.95
N ASN A 136 4.64 11.49 3.05
CA ASN A 136 4.73 11.70 1.60
C ASN A 136 3.34 12.15 1.11
N PRO A 137 3.22 13.21 0.27
CA PRO A 137 1.94 13.75 -0.16
C PRO A 137 1.02 12.68 -0.75
N MET A 138 -0.26 12.71 -0.36
CA MET A 138 -1.26 11.79 -0.89
C MET A 138 -2.57 12.52 -1.07
N GLU A 139 -3.17 12.34 -2.24
CA GLU A 139 -4.49 12.82 -2.55
C GLU A 139 -5.22 11.74 -3.34
N PRO A 140 -6.33 11.20 -2.80
CA PRO A 140 -7.18 10.31 -3.58
C PRO A 140 -7.57 10.98 -4.89
N LEU A 141 -7.68 10.19 -5.95
CA LEU A 141 -8.02 10.59 -7.32
C LEU A 141 -6.90 11.36 -8.06
N ASP A 142 -5.88 11.85 -7.36
CA ASP A 142 -4.69 12.45 -7.98
C ASP A 142 -3.47 11.53 -7.82
N ALA A 143 -3.28 10.67 -8.82
CA ALA A 143 -2.14 9.76 -8.87
C ALA A 143 -0.80 10.50 -9.04
N GLU A 144 -0.80 11.72 -9.59
CA GLU A 144 0.43 12.46 -9.85
C GLU A 144 0.92 13.20 -8.60
N VAL A 145 0.03 13.77 -7.78
CA VAL A 145 0.37 14.27 -6.44
C VAL A 145 0.81 13.11 -5.54
N SER A 146 0.13 11.97 -5.63
CA SER A 146 0.43 10.78 -4.83
C SER A 146 1.71 10.03 -5.26
N ALA A 147 2.35 10.45 -6.36
CA ALA A 147 3.58 9.88 -6.92
C ALA A 147 4.79 10.84 -6.86
N ILE A 148 4.80 11.79 -5.92
CA ILE A 148 5.95 12.69 -5.74
C ILE A 148 7.06 11.96 -4.95
N PRO A 149 8.32 11.92 -5.44
CA PRO A 149 9.42 11.19 -4.80
C PRO A 149 10.06 12.00 -3.65
N THR A 150 9.35 12.11 -2.52
CA THR A 150 9.78 12.94 -1.38
C THR A 150 9.46 12.34 -0.01
N GLY A 151 10.29 12.60 1.00
CA GLY A 151 9.94 12.54 2.41
C GLY A 151 9.92 13.96 2.97
N MET A 152 8.77 14.41 3.47
CA MET A 152 8.58 15.74 4.06
C MET A 152 8.56 15.61 5.59
N PHE A 153 9.43 16.36 6.27
CA PHE A 153 9.58 16.33 7.72
C PHE A 153 9.33 17.70 8.32
N GLU A 154 8.62 17.76 9.44
CA GLU A 154 8.50 18.93 10.31
C GLU A 154 8.89 18.55 11.74
N PHE A 155 9.89 19.23 12.28
CA PHE A 155 10.32 19.10 13.67
C PHE A 155 9.79 20.26 14.49
N ALA A 156 9.21 19.96 15.65
CA ALA A 156 8.92 20.94 16.69
C ALA A 156 9.81 20.66 17.91
N LEU A 157 10.70 21.59 18.22
CA LEU A 157 11.57 21.55 19.40
C LEU A 157 10.98 22.50 20.44
N THR A 158 10.52 21.98 21.58
CA THR A 158 9.94 22.78 22.66
C THR A 158 10.82 22.74 23.90
N ASN A 159 11.26 23.90 24.38
CA ASN A 159 12.05 24.00 25.60
C ASN A 159 11.15 23.80 26.82
N THR A 160 11.36 22.69 27.53
CA THR A 160 10.60 22.29 28.72
C THR A 160 11.30 22.67 30.02
N GLY A 161 12.52 23.21 29.95
CA GLY A 161 13.29 23.66 31.10
C GLY A 161 13.07 25.12 31.45
N ASP A 162 13.79 25.57 32.48
CA ASP A 162 13.67 26.92 33.06
C ASP A 162 14.68 27.94 32.51
N VAL A 163 15.62 27.49 31.66
CA VAL A 163 16.63 28.36 31.02
C VAL A 163 16.67 28.16 29.51
N ALA A 164 17.18 29.15 28.77
CA ALA A 164 17.32 29.07 27.32
C ALA A 164 18.22 27.88 26.91
N VAL A 165 17.83 27.22 25.82
CA VAL A 165 18.55 26.10 25.23
C VAL A 165 18.90 26.44 23.80
N HIS A 166 20.14 26.15 23.40
CA HIS A 166 20.60 26.38 22.04
C HIS A 166 21.33 25.15 21.50
N GLY A 167 21.50 25.07 20.20
CA GLY A 167 22.10 23.87 19.61
C GLY A 167 21.93 23.78 18.11
N THR A 168 21.95 22.55 17.61
CA THR A 168 21.82 22.27 16.18
C THR A 168 20.98 21.02 15.96
N LEU A 169 19.92 21.16 15.17
CA LEU A 169 19.15 20.05 14.61
C LEU A 169 19.73 19.72 13.25
N ALA A 170 20.22 18.50 13.05
CA ALA A 170 20.83 18.08 11.80
C ALA A 170 20.09 16.92 11.14
N GLY A 171 19.95 16.99 9.82
CA GLY A 171 19.62 15.86 8.98
C GLY A 171 20.86 15.37 8.24
N SER A 172 20.98 14.08 8.01
CA SER A 172 22.01 13.49 7.17
C SER A 172 21.43 12.45 6.22
N LEU A 173 22.07 12.30 5.06
CA LEU A 173 21.64 11.38 4.00
C LEU A 173 22.84 10.90 3.20
N LEU A 174 22.99 9.58 3.05
CA LEU A 174 24.02 8.97 2.20
C LEU A 174 23.71 9.22 0.72
N ASN A 175 24.70 9.64 -0.06
CA ASN A 175 24.58 9.63 -1.52
C ASN A 175 24.61 8.17 -2.03
N ALA A 176 23.44 7.63 -2.32
CA ALA A 176 23.25 6.25 -2.79
C ALA A 176 23.18 6.14 -4.33
N VAL A 177 23.55 7.18 -5.08
CA VAL A 177 23.62 7.11 -6.55
C VAL A 177 24.77 6.15 -6.94
N GLY A 178 24.51 5.16 -7.79
CA GLY A 178 25.46 4.07 -8.05
C GLY A 178 25.19 2.79 -7.25
N TRP A 179 24.45 2.87 -6.15
CA TRP A 179 24.03 1.68 -5.40
C TRP A 179 22.98 0.88 -6.20
N ASP A 180 23.01 -0.44 -6.06
CA ASP A 180 22.10 -1.35 -6.75
C ASP A 180 20.78 -1.58 -5.99
N GLY A 181 20.58 -0.94 -4.83
CA GLY A 181 19.38 -1.13 -4.00
C GLY A 181 19.37 -2.42 -3.18
N VAL A 182 20.39 -3.29 -3.32
CA VAL A 182 20.38 -4.66 -2.81
C VAL A 182 21.61 -4.98 -1.97
N THR A 183 22.80 -4.70 -2.50
CA THR A 183 24.07 -5.04 -1.85
C THR A 183 24.21 -4.26 -0.53
N PRO A 184 24.44 -4.92 0.63
CA PRO A 184 24.61 -4.22 1.89
C PRO A 184 25.75 -3.19 1.83
N ILE A 185 25.49 -1.99 2.36
CA ILE A 185 26.49 -0.93 2.48
C ILE A 185 27.18 -1.06 3.85
N GLY A 186 28.51 -1.15 3.84
CA GLY A 186 29.31 -1.23 5.06
C GLY A 186 29.19 0.02 5.95
N THR A 187 29.50 -0.13 7.24
CA THR A 187 29.51 0.98 8.22
C THR A 187 30.54 2.07 7.87
N ASP A 188 31.53 1.76 7.04
CA ASP A 188 32.53 2.67 6.48
C ASP A 188 32.10 3.33 5.16
N LEU A 189 30.83 3.15 4.78
CA LEU A 189 30.17 3.67 3.57
C LEU A 189 30.69 3.04 2.28
N THR A 190 31.13 1.79 2.34
CA THR A 190 31.63 1.04 1.18
C THR A 190 30.59 0.07 0.63
N ALA A 191 30.49 -0.01 -0.69
CA ALA A 191 29.68 -0.99 -1.42
C ALA A 191 30.11 -1.05 -2.89
N SER A 192 29.75 -2.15 -3.56
CA SER A 192 29.86 -2.23 -5.02
C SER A 192 28.99 -1.16 -5.69
N GLY A 193 29.46 -0.61 -6.81
CA GLY A 193 28.77 0.47 -7.54
C GLY A 193 28.95 1.89 -6.94
N LEU A 194 29.44 2.02 -5.71
CA LEU A 194 29.79 3.33 -5.16
C LEU A 194 31.15 3.81 -5.66
N GLY A 195 31.35 5.13 -5.65
CA GLY A 195 32.60 5.77 -6.07
C GLY A 195 32.39 6.80 -7.17
N GLY A 196 33.06 7.95 -7.04
CA GLY A 196 32.81 9.10 -7.91
C GLY A 196 31.65 10.00 -7.48
N ASN A 197 30.92 9.63 -6.43
CA ASN A 197 29.78 10.38 -5.90
C ASN A 197 30.16 11.82 -5.53
N VAL A 198 29.34 12.79 -5.93
CA VAL A 198 29.54 14.22 -5.67
C VAL A 198 28.32 14.79 -4.93
N ASN A 199 28.60 15.55 -3.88
CA ASN A 199 27.60 16.29 -3.12
C ASN A 199 27.84 17.80 -3.29
N ARG A 200 26.82 18.55 -3.68
CA ARG A 200 26.90 19.99 -4.02
C ARG A 200 25.95 20.78 -3.15
N PHE A 201 26.50 21.70 -2.38
CA PHE A 201 25.72 22.58 -1.51
C PHE A 201 25.23 23.83 -2.25
N SER A 202 24.00 24.24 -1.94
CA SER A 202 23.46 25.54 -2.34
C SER A 202 22.49 26.06 -1.26
N ARG A 203 22.31 27.38 -1.19
CA ARG A 203 21.26 28.02 -0.38
C ARG A 203 20.51 29.10 -1.16
N GLY A 204 19.23 29.27 -0.87
CA GLY A 204 18.37 30.28 -1.48
C GLY A 204 16.87 29.97 -1.32
N ARG A 205 16.03 30.99 -1.50
CA ARG A 205 14.56 30.92 -1.41
C ARG A 205 14.05 30.37 -0.06
N GLY A 206 14.76 30.62 1.03
CA GLY A 206 14.44 30.13 2.37
C GLY A 206 15.02 28.76 2.70
N TRP A 207 15.83 28.14 1.83
CA TRP A 207 16.31 26.76 2.02
C TRP A 207 17.82 26.62 1.86
N ALA A 208 18.42 25.73 2.65
CA ALA A 208 19.75 25.17 2.45
C ALA A 208 19.64 23.73 1.93
N ARG A 209 20.46 23.37 0.95
CA ARG A 209 20.27 22.13 0.17
C ARG A 209 21.61 21.49 -0.17
N VAL A 210 21.65 20.16 -0.19
CA VAL A 210 22.76 19.39 -0.74
C VAL A 210 22.22 18.43 -1.79
N ALA A 211 22.50 18.70 -3.05
CA ALA A 211 22.23 17.80 -4.17
C ALA A 211 23.33 16.74 -4.26
N MET A 212 22.97 15.51 -4.56
CA MET A 212 23.82 14.34 -4.52
C MET A 212 23.68 13.58 -5.84
N ASP A 213 24.76 13.49 -6.61
CA ASP A 213 24.80 12.84 -7.92
C ASP A 213 26.03 11.92 -8.03
N ASN A 214 26.14 11.20 -9.15
CA ASN A 214 27.36 10.51 -9.55
C ASN A 214 27.61 10.72 -11.05
N PRO A 215 28.54 11.62 -11.43
CA PRO A 215 28.79 11.98 -12.82
C PRO A 215 29.51 10.89 -13.62
N ASN A 216 29.93 9.78 -13.00
CA ASN A 216 30.54 8.67 -13.70
C ASN A 216 29.53 7.81 -14.46
N TYR A 217 28.26 7.85 -14.08
CA TYR A 217 27.20 7.10 -14.74
C TYR A 217 26.61 7.90 -15.90
N ARG A 218 26.34 7.18 -16.99
CA ARG A 218 25.60 7.74 -18.11
C ARG A 218 24.13 7.87 -17.73
N GLU A 219 23.42 8.81 -18.35
CA GLU A 219 21.99 9.05 -18.09
C GLU A 219 21.10 7.82 -18.35
N ASP A 220 21.54 6.87 -19.17
CA ASP A 220 20.82 5.62 -19.51
C ASP A 220 21.18 4.43 -18.60
N ASP A 221 22.07 4.62 -17.61
CA ASP A 221 22.46 3.56 -16.67
C ASP A 221 21.42 3.37 -15.57
N ALA A 222 21.17 2.12 -15.15
CA ALA A 222 20.27 1.81 -14.04
C ALA A 222 20.73 2.43 -12.71
N ALA A 223 22.02 2.65 -12.56
CA ALA A 223 22.59 3.22 -11.34
C ALA A 223 22.58 4.76 -11.34
N ALA A 224 22.21 5.38 -12.47
CA ALA A 224 22.11 6.83 -12.60
C ALA A 224 20.91 7.38 -11.83
N GLY A 225 21.08 8.57 -11.27
CA GLY A 225 20.04 9.24 -10.50
C GLY A 225 20.58 10.45 -9.75
N GLN A 226 19.72 11.04 -8.94
CA GLN A 226 20.04 12.16 -8.06
C GLN A 226 19.25 12.02 -6.76
N MET A 227 19.82 12.50 -5.67
CA MET A 227 19.16 12.63 -4.37
C MET A 227 19.37 14.05 -3.85
N LEU A 228 18.52 14.53 -2.96
CA LEU A 228 18.69 15.84 -2.34
C LEU A 228 18.19 15.84 -0.89
N LEU A 229 19.00 16.45 -0.01
CA LEU A 229 18.62 16.78 1.36
C LEU A 229 18.47 18.30 1.48
N ALA A 230 17.38 18.77 2.08
CA ALA A 230 17.12 20.19 2.29
C ALA A 230 16.62 20.49 3.70
N ALA A 231 16.90 21.70 4.17
CA ALA A 231 16.37 22.27 5.41
C ALA A 231 15.88 23.70 5.17
N ASP A 232 14.78 24.10 5.81
CA ASP A 232 14.10 25.38 5.60
C ASP A 232 14.74 26.58 6.34
N ASP A 233 16.06 26.58 6.39
CA ASP A 233 16.84 27.69 6.94
C ASP A 233 18.08 27.93 6.09
N GLU A 234 18.13 29.06 5.37
CA GLU A 234 19.29 29.43 4.56
C GLU A 234 20.56 29.64 5.40
N SER A 235 20.44 29.86 6.72
CA SER A 235 21.60 29.99 7.60
C SER A 235 22.23 28.65 7.98
N ALA A 236 21.55 27.54 7.68
CA ALA A 236 22.04 26.21 8.01
C ALA A 236 23.47 25.98 7.49
N ALA A 237 24.26 25.33 8.32
CA ALA A 237 25.57 24.83 7.93
C ALA A 237 25.41 23.47 7.27
N ALA A 238 26.30 23.15 6.34
CA ALA A 238 26.32 21.86 5.69
C ALA A 238 27.73 21.27 5.68
N MET A 239 27.79 19.95 5.76
CA MET A 239 28.98 19.16 5.47
C MET A 239 28.65 18.25 4.28
N PRO A 240 28.98 18.66 3.04
CA PRO A 240 28.68 17.88 1.85
C PRO A 240 29.41 16.55 1.82
N ARG A 241 30.54 16.43 2.53
CA ARG A 241 31.34 15.20 2.61
C ARG A 241 31.48 14.75 4.05
N CYS A 242 30.62 13.83 4.45
CA CYS A 242 30.71 13.10 5.71
C CYS A 242 31.03 11.64 5.41
N GLY A 243 32.22 11.19 5.81
CA GLY A 243 32.72 9.84 5.58
C GLY A 243 32.51 8.89 6.76
N SER A 244 32.17 9.39 7.95
CA SER A 244 32.03 8.57 9.15
C SER A 244 31.16 9.24 10.22
N LEU A 245 30.69 8.44 11.17
CA LEU A 245 30.00 8.93 12.36
C LEU A 245 30.87 9.90 13.19
N ALA A 246 32.18 9.69 13.22
CA ALA A 246 33.11 10.56 13.95
C ALA A 246 33.19 11.96 13.34
N GLU A 247 33.18 12.05 12.00
CA GLU A 247 33.12 13.33 11.29
C GLU A 247 31.78 14.05 11.53
N LEU A 248 30.66 13.31 11.47
CA LEU A 248 29.33 13.85 11.79
C LEU A 248 29.30 14.45 13.21
N ARG A 249 29.82 13.71 14.18
CA ARG A 249 29.93 14.17 15.57
C ARG A 249 30.80 15.42 15.68
N ALA A 250 32.00 15.43 15.06
CA ALA A 250 32.88 16.59 15.05
C ALA A 250 32.23 17.83 14.39
N PHE A 251 31.42 17.62 13.33
CA PHE A 251 30.64 18.68 12.71
C PHE A 251 29.65 19.31 13.70
N LEU A 252 28.90 18.51 14.46
CA LEU A 252 27.96 18.98 15.48
C LEU A 252 28.68 19.69 16.64
N GLU A 253 29.77 19.11 17.15
CA GLU A 253 30.57 19.68 18.26
C GLU A 253 31.20 21.03 17.88
N SER A 254 31.55 21.21 16.60
CA SER A 254 32.16 22.45 16.12
C SER A 254 31.18 23.63 15.97
N ARG A 255 29.87 23.40 16.06
CA ARG A 255 28.86 24.46 15.86
C ARG A 255 28.95 25.50 16.96
N ALA A 256 29.14 26.76 16.54
CA ALA A 256 29.04 27.93 17.42
C ALA A 256 27.63 28.06 18.03
N LEU A 257 27.57 28.64 19.24
CA LEU A 257 26.32 28.86 19.99
C LEU A 257 25.43 29.97 19.41
N ASN A 258 25.80 30.58 18.28
CA ASN A 258 25.03 31.65 17.62
C ASN A 258 24.44 31.18 16.28
N ASP A 259 23.42 31.90 15.80
CA ASP A 259 22.57 31.51 14.66
C ASP A 259 23.26 31.52 13.27
N GLY A 260 24.55 31.89 13.20
CA GLY A 260 25.33 31.88 11.95
C GLY A 260 24.87 32.86 10.86
N ARG A 261 23.78 33.63 11.05
CA ARG A 261 23.11 34.41 10.00
C ARG A 261 24.01 35.47 9.35
N ALA A 262 24.81 36.15 10.17
CA ALA A 262 25.73 37.19 9.70
C ALA A 262 26.75 36.67 8.67
N LYS A 263 27.07 35.37 8.70
CA LYS A 263 28.04 34.75 7.79
C LYS A 263 27.39 34.11 6.57
N ALA A 264 26.14 33.65 6.70
CA ALA A 264 25.35 33.10 5.60
C ALA A 264 25.02 34.14 4.52
N ALA A 265 24.90 35.41 4.89
CA ALA A 265 24.65 36.52 3.97
C ALA A 265 25.76 36.72 2.91
N ALA A 266 26.95 36.14 3.11
CA ALA A 266 28.13 36.45 2.31
C ALA A 266 28.42 35.47 1.15
N ALA A 267 27.81 34.28 1.06
CA ALA A 267 28.01 33.38 -0.08
C ALA A 267 27.00 32.21 -0.20
N ALA A 268 26.31 32.12 -1.33
CA ALA A 268 25.29 31.11 -1.60
C ALA A 268 25.82 29.65 -1.73
N THR A 269 27.12 29.47 -1.90
CA THR A 269 27.76 28.16 -2.14
C THR A 269 28.76 27.76 -1.06
N ILE A 270 28.97 28.60 -0.04
CA ILE A 270 29.83 28.22 1.09
C ILE A 270 29.02 27.27 1.99
N PRO A 271 29.42 25.99 2.14
CA PRO A 271 28.65 25.03 2.91
C PRO A 271 28.73 25.31 4.42
N ASP A 272 29.90 25.71 4.90
CA ASP A 272 30.13 25.99 6.31
C ASP A 272 30.75 27.38 6.51
N PRO A 273 29.99 28.34 7.04
CA PRO A 273 30.52 29.68 7.27
C PRO A 273 31.44 29.78 8.50
N GLN A 274 31.65 28.73 9.30
CA GLN A 274 32.43 28.80 10.54
C GLN A 274 33.93 28.51 10.32
N LEU A 275 34.80 29.34 10.91
CA LEU A 275 36.27 29.29 10.71
C LEU A 275 36.93 28.04 11.31
N HIS A 276 36.43 27.57 12.46
CA HIS A 276 37.00 26.46 13.24
C HIS A 276 36.31 25.12 12.96
N ALA A 277 35.36 25.10 12.04
CA ALA A 277 34.64 23.91 11.66
C ALA A 277 35.47 22.93 10.83
N PRO A 278 35.16 21.63 10.85
CA PRO A 278 35.62 20.70 9.83
C PRO A 278 35.31 21.25 8.44
N ARG A 279 36.33 21.40 7.59
CA ARG A 279 36.11 21.91 6.23
C ARG A 279 35.41 20.84 5.40
N GLY A 280 34.17 21.10 4.98
CA GLY A 280 33.51 20.30 3.96
C GLY A 280 34.28 20.42 2.64
N GLY A 281 35.01 19.38 2.26
CA GLY A 281 35.73 19.36 0.98
C GLY A 281 34.77 19.27 -0.23
N THR A 282 35.30 19.52 -1.43
CA THR A 282 34.55 19.43 -2.70
C THR A 282 35.15 18.42 -3.68
N GLY A 283 34.29 17.69 -4.41
CA GLY A 283 34.67 16.71 -5.45
C GLY A 283 34.21 15.26 -5.21
N PRO A 284 34.66 14.30 -6.03
CA PRO A 284 34.18 12.91 -6.02
C PRO A 284 34.63 12.10 -4.79
N SER A 285 33.89 11.05 -4.46
CA SER A 285 34.29 10.01 -3.50
C SER A 285 35.33 9.05 -4.08
N PRO A 286 36.15 8.39 -3.24
CA PRO A 286 37.02 7.29 -3.67
C PRO A 286 36.22 6.13 -4.27
N ALA A 287 36.85 5.33 -5.13
CA ALA A 287 36.23 4.12 -5.67
C ALA A 287 35.74 3.18 -4.57
N GLY A 288 34.55 2.61 -4.75
CA GLY A 288 33.91 1.69 -3.79
C GLY A 288 33.33 2.36 -2.55
N ARG A 289 33.35 3.69 -2.45
CA ARG A 289 32.89 4.45 -1.27
C ARG A 289 32.04 5.64 -1.69
N SER A 290 31.12 6.06 -0.83
CA SER A 290 30.33 7.30 -1.02
C SER A 290 30.49 8.28 0.15
N TRP A 291 29.82 9.43 0.03
CA TRP A 291 29.73 10.47 1.06
C TRP A 291 28.29 10.64 1.54
N ALA A 292 28.09 10.76 2.84
CA ALA A 292 26.87 11.34 3.37
C ALA A 292 26.94 12.88 3.31
N ALA A 293 25.80 13.50 3.06
CA ALA A 293 25.58 14.92 3.28
C ALA A 293 25.02 15.13 4.70
N VAL A 294 25.40 16.24 5.35
CA VAL A 294 24.81 16.68 6.62
C VAL A 294 24.39 18.13 6.48
N ILE A 295 23.18 18.49 6.93
CA ILE A 295 22.70 19.87 7.06
C ILE A 295 22.29 20.09 8.50
N GLY A 296 22.89 21.07 9.18
CA GLY A 296 22.62 21.45 10.57
C GLY A 296 21.99 22.83 10.68
N VAL A 297 20.75 22.89 11.18
CA VAL A 297 20.00 24.12 11.45
C VAL A 297 20.26 24.54 12.90
N PRO A 298 20.85 25.73 13.14
CA PRO A 298 21.05 26.23 14.49
C PRO A 298 19.72 26.65 15.12
N PHE A 299 19.59 26.51 16.43
CA PHE A 299 18.44 27.00 17.18
C PHE A 299 18.85 27.65 18.50
N TRP A 300 18.00 28.57 18.95
CA TRP A 300 17.98 29.16 20.29
C TRP A 300 16.53 29.25 20.72
N ILE A 301 16.19 28.68 21.87
CA ILE A 301 14.80 28.51 22.34
C ILE A 301 14.71 28.93 23.80
N GLU A 302 13.96 29.99 24.07
CA GLU A 302 13.67 30.43 25.45
C GLU A 302 12.74 29.44 26.17
N PRO A 303 12.70 29.43 27.51
CA PRO A 303 11.77 28.60 28.28
C PRO A 303 10.33 28.67 27.77
N GLY A 304 9.71 27.51 27.54
CA GLY A 304 8.34 27.40 27.05
C GLY A 304 8.12 27.75 25.57
N GLN A 305 9.16 28.17 24.83
CA GLN A 305 9.05 28.44 23.40
C GLN A 305 9.24 27.17 22.57
N THR A 306 8.70 27.21 21.33
CA THR A 306 8.85 26.16 20.33
C THR A 306 9.52 26.71 19.07
N ARG A 307 10.54 26.03 18.58
CA ARG A 307 11.12 26.25 17.24
C ARG A 307 10.66 25.16 16.29
N ARG A 308 10.13 25.54 15.14
CA ARG A 308 9.80 24.62 14.03
C ARG A 308 10.87 24.67 12.95
N VAL A 309 11.22 23.50 12.41
CA VAL A 309 12.20 23.34 11.33
C VAL A 309 11.70 22.25 10.40
N ARG A 310 11.73 22.51 9.08
CA ARG A 310 11.32 21.55 8.06
C ARG A 310 12.53 20.99 7.33
N PHE A 311 12.47 19.70 7.03
CA PHE A 311 13.44 19.03 6.17
C PHE A 311 12.72 18.32 5.02
N ALA A 312 13.39 18.22 3.88
CA ALA A 312 12.92 17.39 2.76
C ALA A 312 14.05 16.45 2.31
N MET A 313 13.68 15.21 2.00
CA MET A 313 14.53 14.27 1.29
C MET A 313 13.85 13.95 -0.04
N THR A 314 14.43 14.32 -1.18
CA THR A 314 13.91 13.97 -2.51
C THR A 314 14.87 13.07 -3.25
N TRP A 315 14.34 12.26 -4.16
CA TRP A 315 15.13 11.33 -4.96
C TRP A 315 14.62 11.24 -6.38
N TRP A 316 15.49 10.83 -7.29
CA TRP A 316 15.18 10.68 -8.69
C TRP A 316 16.06 9.60 -9.32
N PHE A 317 15.46 8.46 -9.64
CA PHE A 317 16.08 7.28 -10.25
C PHE A 317 15.26 6.89 -11.50
N PRO A 318 15.63 7.38 -12.69
CA PRO A 318 14.77 7.31 -13.88
C PRO A 318 14.69 5.92 -14.50
N ASN A 319 15.73 5.11 -14.34
CA ASN A 319 15.98 3.94 -15.15
C ASN A 319 15.59 2.65 -14.44
N ARG A 320 14.30 2.30 -14.54
CA ARG A 320 13.82 0.94 -14.23
C ARG A 320 14.04 0.03 -15.43
N PHE A 321 14.59 -1.14 -15.18
CA PHE A 321 14.71 -2.22 -16.16
C PHE A 321 13.92 -3.44 -15.68
N VAL A 322 13.69 -4.40 -16.57
CA VAL A 322 13.23 -5.73 -16.15
C VAL A 322 14.32 -6.37 -15.29
N ASP A 323 14.04 -6.49 -14.00
CA ASP A 323 14.91 -7.03 -12.96
C ASP A 323 14.26 -8.19 -12.18
N VAL A 324 13.10 -8.64 -12.67
CA VAL A 324 12.33 -9.76 -12.11
C VAL A 324 12.31 -10.94 -13.05
N GLU A 325 12.14 -12.13 -12.47
CA GLU A 325 11.85 -13.34 -13.24
C GLU A 325 10.54 -13.16 -13.98
N GLN A 326 10.60 -13.28 -15.30
CA GLN A 326 9.42 -13.32 -16.14
C GLN A 326 9.09 -14.77 -16.42
N PHE A 327 7.96 -15.21 -15.88
CA PHE A 327 7.40 -16.54 -16.14
C PHE A 327 7.19 -16.78 -17.64
N GLY A 328 6.83 -18.03 -17.98
CA GLY A 328 6.82 -18.49 -19.37
C GLY A 328 8.10 -19.20 -19.75
N ARG A 329 8.20 -19.56 -21.04
CA ARG A 329 9.40 -20.24 -21.53
C ARG A 329 10.60 -19.27 -21.55
N PRO A 330 11.84 -19.77 -21.35
CA PRO A 330 13.03 -18.97 -21.59
C PRO A 330 13.11 -18.54 -23.06
N HIS A 331 13.23 -17.23 -23.32
CA HIS A 331 13.35 -16.68 -24.67
C HIS A 331 14.82 -16.36 -25.01
N GLY A 332 15.60 -17.40 -25.30
CA GLY A 332 17.01 -17.25 -25.67
C GLY A 332 17.24 -16.39 -26.92
N GLU A 333 16.22 -16.27 -27.78
CA GLU A 333 16.21 -15.41 -28.96
C GLU A 333 16.28 -13.91 -28.62
N TRP A 334 15.93 -13.50 -27.40
CA TRP A 334 16.05 -12.10 -26.96
C TRP A 334 17.47 -11.74 -26.50
N GLY A 335 18.35 -12.73 -26.35
CA GLY A 335 19.72 -12.54 -25.87
C GLY A 335 19.80 -11.91 -24.47
N ALA A 336 20.99 -11.40 -24.12
CA ALA A 336 21.22 -10.67 -22.87
C ALA A 336 20.67 -9.23 -22.98
N SER A 337 19.34 -9.09 -22.99
CA SER A 337 18.65 -7.80 -23.12
C SER A 337 18.30 -7.22 -21.75
N ARG A 338 18.66 -5.96 -21.51
CA ARG A 338 18.15 -5.15 -20.38
C ARG A 338 16.95 -4.36 -20.89
N PHE A 339 15.77 -4.95 -20.84
CA PHE A 339 14.57 -4.27 -21.29
C PHE A 339 14.25 -3.09 -20.38
N TRP A 340 14.27 -1.87 -20.93
CA TRP A 340 13.97 -0.65 -20.19
C TRP A 340 12.47 -0.45 -20.05
N ILE A 341 12.03 -0.11 -18.83
CA ILE A 341 10.65 0.24 -18.49
C ILE A 341 10.56 1.73 -18.13
N GLY A 342 11.57 2.25 -17.44
CA GLY A 342 11.60 3.61 -16.90
C GLY A 342 10.62 3.84 -15.76
N ASN A 343 10.76 4.97 -15.06
CA ASN A 343 9.83 5.38 -14.00
C ASN A 343 9.00 6.60 -14.43
N ARG A 344 7.68 6.55 -14.23
CA ARG A 344 6.75 7.63 -14.60
C ARG A 344 7.11 8.99 -14.00
N TYR A 345 7.43 9.05 -12.71
CA TYR A 345 7.72 10.32 -12.04
C TYR A 345 8.95 11.02 -12.66
N ALA A 346 9.88 10.27 -13.27
CA ALA A 346 11.06 10.81 -13.94
C ALA A 346 10.75 11.44 -15.31
N THR A 347 9.55 11.23 -15.84
CA THR A 347 9.05 11.98 -17.01
C THR A 347 8.47 13.35 -16.63
N ARG A 348 8.19 13.55 -15.33
CA ARG A 348 7.58 14.77 -14.78
C ARG A 348 8.59 15.69 -14.12
N PHE A 349 9.61 15.12 -13.50
CA PHE A 349 10.69 15.85 -12.85
C PHE A 349 11.99 15.60 -13.59
N ALA A 350 12.74 16.65 -13.88
CA ALA A 350 14.02 16.54 -14.57
C ALA A 350 15.10 15.86 -13.70
N ASP A 351 15.06 16.10 -12.38
CA ASP A 351 15.95 15.52 -11.38
C ASP A 351 15.35 15.65 -9.96
N ALA A 352 16.11 15.27 -8.92
CA ALA A 352 15.66 15.36 -7.53
C ALA A 352 15.53 16.81 -7.04
N ALA A 353 16.30 17.74 -7.61
CA ALA A 353 16.19 19.16 -7.32
C ALA A 353 14.91 19.77 -7.88
N ASP A 354 14.49 19.39 -9.08
CA ASP A 354 13.21 19.80 -9.66
C ASP A 354 12.01 19.26 -8.86
N ALA A 355 12.06 17.99 -8.44
CA ALA A 355 11.07 17.43 -7.51
C ALA A 355 11.01 18.20 -6.19
N PHE A 356 12.16 18.59 -5.63
CA PHE A 356 12.22 19.41 -4.42
C PHE A 356 11.66 20.82 -4.65
N GLU A 357 11.98 21.48 -5.77
CA GLU A 357 11.46 22.82 -6.07
C GLU A 357 9.93 22.82 -6.24
N HIS A 358 9.34 21.71 -6.71
CA HIS A 358 7.90 21.52 -6.69
C HIS A 358 7.36 21.44 -5.25
N VAL A 359 7.94 20.57 -4.41
CA VAL A 359 7.54 20.39 -3.00
C VAL A 359 7.70 21.67 -2.19
N ALA A 360 8.84 22.37 -2.32
CA ALA A 360 9.13 23.58 -1.56
C ALA A 360 8.20 24.74 -1.92
N ARG A 361 7.70 24.79 -3.16
CA ARG A 361 6.79 25.84 -3.64
C ARG A 361 5.36 25.65 -3.14
N ASP A 362 4.91 24.41 -3.01
CA ASP A 362 3.53 24.05 -2.61
C ASP A 362 3.49 23.25 -1.29
N TRP A 363 4.44 23.48 -0.38
CA TRP A 363 4.55 22.71 0.87
C TRP A 363 3.23 22.69 1.65
N GLU A 364 2.66 23.86 1.91
CA GLU A 364 1.41 24.00 2.67
C GLU A 364 0.22 23.40 1.92
N GLY A 365 0.17 23.53 0.58
CA GLY A 365 -0.90 22.94 -0.23
C GLY A 365 -0.85 21.41 -0.23
N LEU A 366 0.34 20.82 -0.38
CA LEU A 366 0.55 19.38 -0.31
C LEU A 366 0.16 18.82 1.06
N VAL A 367 0.54 19.51 2.15
CA VAL A 367 0.12 19.14 3.51
C VAL A 367 -1.39 19.24 3.64
N ALA A 368 -2.00 20.36 3.23
CA ALA A 368 -3.45 20.58 3.36
C ALA A 368 -4.29 19.56 2.59
N ARG A 369 -3.89 19.20 1.36
CA ARG A 369 -4.59 18.17 0.56
C ARG A 369 -4.49 16.79 1.20
N THR A 370 -3.32 16.45 1.75
CA THR A 370 -3.12 15.20 2.49
C THR A 370 -3.92 15.18 3.81
N GLU A 371 -3.97 16.30 4.53
CA GLU A 371 -4.77 16.44 5.76
C GLU A 371 -6.26 16.38 5.49
N ALA A 372 -6.74 16.94 4.37
CA ALA A 372 -8.15 16.86 3.98
C ALA A 372 -8.59 15.40 3.83
N TRP A 373 -7.73 14.54 3.27
CA TRP A 373 -8.00 13.10 3.17
C TRP A 373 -8.03 12.42 4.55
N THR A 374 -6.99 12.57 5.36
CA THR A 374 -6.97 11.88 6.67
C THR A 374 -8.04 12.40 7.63
N ALA A 375 -8.39 13.70 7.55
CA ALA A 375 -9.52 14.28 8.27
C ALA A 375 -10.88 13.76 7.76
N THR A 376 -10.98 13.37 6.49
CA THR A 376 -12.19 12.74 5.95
C THR A 376 -12.43 11.38 6.62
N LEU A 377 -11.42 10.52 6.64
CA LEU A 377 -11.50 9.21 7.29
C LEU A 377 -11.77 9.33 8.80
N ALA A 378 -11.03 10.21 9.47
CA ALA A 378 -11.14 10.41 10.93
C ALA A 378 -12.34 11.27 11.36
N GLY A 379 -13.05 11.87 10.40
CA GLY A 379 -14.16 12.79 10.68
C GLY A 379 -15.49 12.10 10.96
N GLY A 380 -15.56 10.77 10.87
CA GLY A 380 -16.79 9.98 11.04
C GLY A 380 -16.99 9.34 12.42
N GLU A 381 -17.98 8.45 12.50
CA GLU A 381 -18.30 7.61 13.67
C GLU A 381 -17.48 6.29 13.71
N LEU A 382 -16.53 6.13 12.79
CA LEU A 382 -15.61 4.98 12.81
C LEU A 382 -14.69 5.07 14.03
N ASP A 383 -14.43 3.93 14.67
CA ASP A 383 -13.47 3.87 15.76
C ASP A 383 -12.03 4.08 15.23
N VAL A 384 -11.14 4.51 16.12
CA VAL A 384 -9.78 4.90 15.77
C VAL A 384 -9.01 3.77 15.08
N ARG A 385 -9.14 2.53 15.56
CA ARG A 385 -8.45 1.38 14.99
C ARG A 385 -8.93 1.13 13.56
N THR A 386 -10.25 1.22 13.33
CA THR A 386 -10.81 1.14 11.97
C THR A 386 -10.25 2.23 11.07
N VAL A 387 -10.19 3.50 11.52
CA VAL A 387 -9.63 4.61 10.73
C VAL A 387 -8.18 4.35 10.33
N GLU A 388 -7.34 3.92 11.27
CA GLU A 388 -5.92 3.62 11.00
C GLU A 388 -5.76 2.49 9.99
N ARG A 389 -6.54 1.42 10.13
CA ARG A 389 -6.47 0.24 9.25
C ARG A 389 -7.00 0.50 7.86
N MET A 390 -8.05 1.31 7.72
CA MET A 390 -8.58 1.71 6.42
C MET A 390 -7.65 2.71 5.71
N ALA A 391 -7.02 3.64 6.45
CA ALA A 391 -6.01 4.52 5.89
C ALA A 391 -4.79 3.74 5.37
N ALA A 392 -4.38 2.68 6.08
CA ALA A 392 -3.25 1.82 5.70
C ALA A 392 -3.49 1.01 4.40
N GLN A 393 -4.73 0.87 3.92
CA GLN A 393 -5.03 0.18 2.66
C GLN A 393 -4.34 0.81 1.44
N ALA A 394 -3.99 2.10 1.51
CA ALA A 394 -3.27 2.81 0.45
C ALA A 394 -1.77 2.44 0.36
N ILE A 395 -1.23 1.72 1.35
CA ILE A 395 0.21 1.45 1.46
C ILE A 395 0.69 0.51 0.38
N VAL A 396 -0.07 -0.54 0.06
CA VAL A 396 0.30 -1.52 -0.98
C VAL A 396 0.63 -0.80 -2.29
N VAL A 397 -0.25 0.09 -2.76
CA VAL A 397 -0.09 0.88 -3.99
C VAL A 397 1.13 1.82 -3.95
N ARG A 398 1.50 2.27 -2.75
CA ARG A 398 2.59 3.22 -2.51
C ARG A 398 3.88 2.56 -2.00
N SER A 399 3.89 1.23 -1.94
CA SER A 399 5.07 0.42 -1.69
C SER A 399 5.74 0.04 -3.01
N PRO A 400 6.97 -0.48 -2.98
CA PRO A 400 7.64 -1.01 -4.17
C PRO A 400 6.93 -2.20 -4.85
N THR A 401 5.88 -2.76 -4.24
CA THR A 401 4.99 -3.73 -4.89
C THR A 401 4.35 -3.17 -6.16
N CYS A 402 4.12 -1.85 -6.23
CA CYS A 402 3.48 -1.20 -7.39
C CYS A 402 4.36 -0.11 -8.00
N PHE A 403 4.28 0.06 -9.31
CA PHE A 403 4.98 1.14 -10.02
C PHE A 403 4.28 1.56 -11.30
N ARG A 404 4.68 2.72 -11.81
CA ARG A 404 4.25 3.21 -13.13
C ARG A 404 5.45 3.31 -14.06
N GLY A 405 5.33 2.69 -15.24
CA GLY A 405 6.36 2.76 -16.28
C GLY A 405 6.46 4.16 -16.88
N ALA A 406 7.56 4.44 -17.58
CA ALA A 406 7.68 5.71 -18.32
C ALA A 406 6.63 5.85 -19.44
N ASP A 407 6.07 4.74 -19.91
CA ASP A 407 4.91 4.66 -20.81
C ASP A 407 3.59 5.12 -20.17
N GLY A 408 3.56 5.32 -18.85
CA GLY A 408 2.39 5.73 -18.07
C GLY A 408 1.56 4.58 -17.52
N ARG A 409 1.83 3.33 -17.94
CA ARG A 409 1.09 2.15 -17.50
C ARG A 409 1.37 1.81 -16.04
N PHE A 410 0.37 1.28 -15.37
CA PHE A 410 0.43 0.81 -13.99
C PHE A 410 0.72 -0.69 -13.95
N TYR A 411 1.71 -1.02 -13.14
CA TYR A 411 2.21 -2.36 -12.94
C TYR A 411 2.25 -2.67 -11.45
N GLY A 412 1.95 -3.90 -11.08
CA GLY A 412 2.12 -4.34 -9.71
C GLY A 412 2.40 -5.83 -9.60
N TYR A 413 3.35 -6.16 -8.72
CA TYR A 413 3.59 -7.54 -8.29
C TYR A 413 2.42 -8.05 -7.44
N GLU A 414 2.46 -9.31 -7.01
CA GLU A 414 1.53 -9.74 -5.96
C GLU A 414 1.99 -9.26 -4.58
N GLY A 415 3.30 -9.11 -4.39
CA GLY A 415 3.91 -8.51 -3.22
C GLY A 415 5.39 -8.19 -3.46
N SER A 416 6.12 -7.96 -2.38
CA SER A 416 7.56 -7.74 -2.36
C SER A 416 8.27 -8.97 -1.79
N LEU A 417 9.36 -9.42 -2.42
CA LEU A 417 10.16 -10.54 -1.91
C LEU A 417 10.78 -10.16 -0.56
N GLY A 418 10.75 -11.12 0.36
CA GLY A 418 11.14 -10.95 1.76
C GLY A 418 11.21 -12.28 2.51
N ALA A 419 11.05 -12.25 3.82
CA ALA A 419 11.13 -13.45 4.66
C ALA A 419 10.01 -14.46 4.38
N SER A 420 8.87 -14.03 3.82
CA SER A 420 7.73 -14.87 3.46
C SER A 420 7.85 -15.59 2.11
N THR A 421 8.90 -15.31 1.35
CA THR A 421 9.05 -15.78 -0.05
C THR A 421 10.22 -16.75 -0.24
N THR A 422 10.53 -17.58 0.76
CA THR A 422 11.68 -18.52 0.72
C THR A 422 11.63 -19.56 -0.39
N MET A 423 10.46 -19.78 -1.01
CA MET A 423 10.29 -20.64 -2.18
C MET A 423 10.81 -20.03 -3.48
N TRP A 424 11.14 -18.73 -3.47
CA TRP A 424 11.72 -18.02 -4.60
C TRP A 424 13.25 -17.99 -4.51
N SER A 425 13.91 -17.83 -5.66
CA SER A 425 15.38 -17.76 -5.75
C SER A 425 15.98 -16.42 -5.26
N GLY A 426 15.23 -15.61 -4.51
CA GLY A 426 15.63 -14.25 -4.11
C GLY A 426 14.98 -13.77 -2.81
N VAL A 427 15.59 -12.74 -2.21
CA VAL A 427 15.13 -12.07 -0.97
C VAL A 427 14.85 -10.57 -1.17
N PHE A 428 14.85 -10.13 -2.43
CA PHE A 428 14.63 -8.77 -2.92
C PHE A 428 14.02 -8.86 -4.32
N GLY A 429 13.30 -7.82 -4.77
CA GLY A 429 12.51 -7.84 -5.99
C GLY A 429 11.02 -8.04 -5.73
N GLY A 430 10.20 -8.04 -6.77
CA GLY A 430 8.78 -8.33 -6.66
C GLY A 430 8.49 -9.83 -6.57
N SER A 431 7.51 -10.22 -5.75
CA SER A 431 7.03 -11.60 -5.67
C SER A 431 5.89 -11.84 -6.66
N CYS A 432 6.02 -12.91 -7.45
CA CYS A 432 5.11 -13.32 -8.52
C CYS A 432 4.97 -12.24 -9.64
N PRO A 433 5.15 -12.59 -10.93
CA PRO A 433 5.17 -11.58 -11.97
C PRO A 433 3.79 -10.94 -12.23
N LEU A 434 3.90 -9.71 -12.74
CA LEU A 434 2.98 -8.57 -12.65
C LEU A 434 1.51 -8.79 -13.01
N ASN A 435 0.66 -7.91 -12.47
CA ASN A 435 -0.77 -7.73 -12.74
C ASN A 435 -1.57 -9.02 -12.64
N CYS A 436 -1.27 -9.81 -11.61
CA CYS A 436 -1.77 -11.15 -11.47
C CYS A 436 -3.31 -11.22 -11.29
N THR A 437 -4.08 -11.54 -12.33
CA THR A 437 -5.52 -11.24 -12.38
C THR A 437 -6.31 -11.91 -11.25
N HIS A 438 -5.93 -13.12 -10.83
CA HIS A 438 -6.60 -13.89 -9.78
C HIS A 438 -6.27 -13.44 -8.33
N VAL A 439 -5.21 -12.64 -8.12
CA VAL A 439 -4.91 -12.01 -6.82
C VAL A 439 -5.45 -10.58 -6.81
N TRP A 440 -5.23 -9.85 -7.91
CA TRP A 440 -5.76 -8.50 -8.12
C TRP A 440 -7.30 -8.47 -8.20
N GLN A 441 -8.00 -9.60 -8.29
CA GLN A 441 -9.46 -9.62 -8.10
C GLN A 441 -9.90 -9.26 -6.68
N TYR A 442 -9.05 -9.43 -5.67
CA TYR A 442 -9.44 -9.13 -4.28
C TYR A 442 -9.32 -7.65 -3.98
N GLU A 443 -8.51 -6.93 -4.75
CA GLU A 443 -8.19 -5.55 -4.44
C GLU A 443 -9.38 -4.62 -4.72
N ALA A 444 -9.66 -3.74 -3.77
CA ALA A 444 -10.66 -2.69 -3.90
C ALA A 444 -10.10 -1.29 -3.58
N ALA A 445 -8.95 -1.22 -2.90
CA ALA A 445 -8.33 0.04 -2.51
C ALA A 445 -7.82 0.85 -3.72
N LEU A 446 -7.20 0.23 -4.74
CA LEU A 446 -6.75 0.96 -5.94
C LEU A 446 -7.96 1.50 -6.71
N ALA A 447 -8.97 0.65 -6.93
CA ALA A 447 -10.20 1.00 -7.61
C ALA A 447 -10.95 2.16 -6.94
N ALA A 448 -10.87 2.27 -5.62
CA ALA A 448 -11.46 3.36 -4.87
C ALA A 448 -10.60 4.62 -4.87
N LEU A 449 -9.32 4.50 -4.51
CA LEU A 449 -8.41 5.64 -4.29
C LEU A 449 -7.89 6.25 -5.59
N TRP A 450 -7.57 5.44 -6.61
CA TRP A 450 -7.03 5.89 -7.89
C TRP A 450 -7.64 5.09 -9.06
N PRO A 451 -8.94 5.31 -9.37
CA PRO A 451 -9.66 4.56 -10.41
C PRO A 451 -9.07 4.70 -11.82
N GLU A 452 -8.25 5.72 -12.08
CA GLU A 452 -7.49 5.82 -13.34
C GLU A 452 -6.43 4.71 -13.46
N LEU A 453 -5.71 4.40 -12.38
CA LEU A 453 -4.67 3.37 -12.36
C LEU A 453 -5.28 1.96 -12.44
N GLU A 454 -6.39 1.76 -11.73
CA GLU A 454 -7.25 0.57 -11.87
C GLU A 454 -7.61 0.32 -13.33
N ARG A 455 -8.13 1.35 -14.00
CA ARG A 455 -8.59 1.24 -15.39
C ARG A 455 -7.47 0.93 -16.36
N ASP A 456 -6.25 1.44 -16.14
CA ASP A 456 -5.11 1.12 -16.99
C ASP A 456 -4.72 -0.37 -16.94
N MET A 457 -4.86 -1.02 -15.78
CA MET A 457 -4.67 -2.46 -15.71
C MET A 457 -5.75 -3.21 -16.50
N ARG A 458 -7.01 -2.75 -16.46
CA ARG A 458 -8.11 -3.31 -17.27
C ARG A 458 -7.89 -3.10 -18.77
N ASP A 459 -7.38 -1.93 -19.17
CA ASP A 459 -6.93 -1.68 -20.54
C ASP A 459 -5.80 -2.65 -20.94
N THR A 460 -4.85 -2.91 -20.05
CA THR A 460 -3.77 -3.88 -20.26
C THR A 460 -4.29 -5.32 -20.40
N GLU A 461 -5.25 -5.73 -19.57
CA GLU A 461 -5.89 -7.04 -19.65
C GLU A 461 -6.51 -7.28 -21.04
N PHE A 462 -7.21 -6.28 -21.59
CA PHE A 462 -7.87 -6.42 -22.89
C PHE A 462 -6.99 -6.15 -24.12
N ASP A 463 -6.08 -5.17 -24.05
CA ASP A 463 -5.26 -4.75 -25.20
C ASP A 463 -3.98 -5.56 -25.37
N VAL A 464 -3.44 -6.08 -24.26
CA VAL A 464 -2.12 -6.73 -24.23
C VAL A 464 -2.25 -8.22 -23.93
N LEU A 465 -3.00 -8.59 -22.91
CA LEU A 465 -3.04 -9.98 -22.43
C LEU A 465 -4.00 -10.88 -23.20
N GLN A 466 -5.21 -10.42 -23.49
CA GLN A 466 -6.26 -11.27 -24.03
C GLN A 466 -5.82 -11.98 -25.33
N ALA A 467 -5.91 -13.31 -25.31
CA ALA A 467 -5.59 -14.17 -26.43
C ALA A 467 -6.70 -14.14 -27.51
N PRO A 468 -6.40 -14.55 -28.76
CA PRO A 468 -7.39 -14.59 -29.83
C PRO A 468 -8.62 -15.46 -29.55
N ASP A 469 -8.49 -16.49 -28.70
CA ASP A 469 -9.58 -17.37 -28.29
C ASP A 469 -10.47 -16.79 -27.18
N GLY A 470 -10.13 -15.61 -26.66
CA GLY A 470 -10.83 -14.89 -25.60
C GLY A 470 -10.26 -15.09 -24.19
N SER A 471 -9.36 -16.05 -23.97
CA SER A 471 -8.72 -16.27 -22.67
C SER A 471 -7.82 -15.10 -22.27
N ILE A 472 -7.63 -14.90 -20.96
CA ILE A 472 -6.70 -13.90 -20.42
C ILE A 472 -5.71 -14.65 -19.52
N PRO A 473 -4.42 -14.74 -19.91
CA PRO A 473 -3.37 -15.24 -19.03
C PRO A 473 -3.35 -14.42 -17.74
N HIS A 474 -3.24 -15.09 -16.60
CA HIS A 474 -3.34 -14.40 -15.31
C HIS A 474 -2.11 -13.57 -14.96
N ARG A 475 -1.07 -13.46 -15.81
CA ARG A 475 0.14 -12.67 -15.53
C ARG A 475 0.61 -11.87 -16.73
N LEU A 476 1.28 -10.76 -16.46
CA LEU A 476 1.80 -9.83 -17.45
C LEU A 476 3.31 -9.92 -17.61
N ARG A 477 3.75 -10.04 -18.87
CA ARG A 477 5.15 -9.89 -19.27
C ARG A 477 5.42 -8.44 -19.64
N VAL A 478 6.50 -7.89 -19.10
CA VAL A 478 7.02 -6.56 -19.41
C VAL A 478 8.35 -6.63 -20.16
N PRO A 479 8.63 -5.69 -21.07
CA PRO A 479 7.74 -4.65 -21.55
C PRO A 479 6.58 -5.23 -22.36
N VAL A 480 5.46 -4.51 -22.35
CA VAL A 480 4.18 -4.98 -22.93
C VAL A 480 4.20 -5.17 -24.45
N TYR A 481 5.24 -4.70 -25.14
CA TYR A 481 5.45 -4.96 -26.57
C TYR A 481 6.00 -6.36 -26.86
N LEU A 482 6.43 -7.11 -25.84
CA LEU A 482 6.86 -8.49 -26.00
C LEU A 482 5.64 -9.44 -26.09
N PRO A 483 5.78 -10.58 -26.78
CA PRO A 483 4.74 -11.61 -26.78
C PRO A 483 4.35 -12.06 -25.36
N GLN A 484 3.05 -12.10 -25.10
CA GLN A 484 2.49 -12.51 -23.81
C GLN A 484 2.33 -14.03 -23.72
N MET A 485 2.12 -14.55 -22.50
CA MET A 485 2.10 -15.99 -22.18
C MET A 485 0.77 -16.68 -22.56
N GLN A 486 0.30 -16.50 -23.80
CA GLN A 486 -1.02 -16.96 -24.25
C GLN A 486 -1.08 -18.49 -24.50
N HIS A 487 0.07 -19.16 -24.64
CA HIS A 487 0.20 -20.60 -24.92
C HIS A 487 1.44 -21.20 -24.25
N GLU A 488 1.79 -20.69 -23.07
CA GLU A 488 2.97 -21.10 -22.31
C GLU A 488 2.57 -21.36 -20.86
N ASP A 489 3.45 -22.04 -20.13
CA ASP A 489 3.32 -22.13 -18.67
C ASP A 489 3.36 -20.72 -18.07
N VAL A 490 2.25 -20.32 -17.44
CA VAL A 490 2.08 -18.97 -16.86
C VAL A 490 2.55 -18.93 -15.40
N GLY A 491 3.04 -20.06 -14.85
CA GLY A 491 3.45 -20.22 -13.47
C GLY A 491 2.28 -20.17 -12.47
N GLY A 492 2.16 -21.26 -11.70
CA GLY A 492 1.01 -21.54 -10.82
C GLY A 492 0.26 -22.78 -11.31
N PRO A 493 -1.06 -22.72 -11.58
CA PRO A 493 -1.81 -23.83 -12.15
C PRO A 493 -1.45 -24.10 -13.64
N GLU A 494 -1.84 -25.27 -14.17
CA GLU A 494 -1.47 -25.70 -15.54
C GLU A 494 -2.07 -24.82 -16.64
N GLU A 495 -3.25 -24.24 -16.40
CA GLU A 495 -3.92 -23.32 -17.32
C GLU A 495 -4.14 -21.93 -16.68
N SER A 496 -4.56 -20.96 -17.50
CA SER A 496 -4.90 -19.62 -17.00
C SER A 496 -6.02 -19.69 -15.96
N ALA A 497 -5.81 -19.01 -14.83
CA ALA A 497 -6.72 -19.07 -13.70
C ALA A 497 -8.13 -18.52 -14.04
N LEU A 498 -9.16 -19.35 -13.86
CA LEU A 498 -10.54 -19.04 -14.24
C LEU A 498 -11.15 -17.94 -13.37
N ASP A 499 -10.85 -17.94 -12.08
CA ASP A 499 -11.29 -16.91 -11.14
C ASP A 499 -10.83 -15.51 -11.57
N GLY A 500 -9.58 -15.37 -12.03
CA GLY A 500 -9.07 -14.12 -12.61
C GLY A 500 -9.85 -13.65 -13.84
N MET A 501 -10.23 -14.56 -14.74
CA MET A 501 -11.05 -14.27 -15.91
C MET A 501 -12.49 -13.86 -15.55
N LEU A 502 -13.12 -14.58 -14.61
CA LEU A 502 -14.44 -14.23 -14.08
C LEU A 502 -14.42 -12.84 -13.43
N ALA A 503 -13.38 -12.55 -12.65
CA ALA A 503 -13.19 -11.26 -12.03
C ALA A 503 -12.94 -10.13 -13.02
N THR A 504 -12.34 -10.36 -14.19
CA THR A 504 -12.19 -9.31 -15.21
C THR A 504 -13.55 -8.79 -15.70
N ILE A 505 -14.59 -9.62 -15.76
CA ILE A 505 -15.97 -9.18 -16.05
C ILE A 505 -16.50 -8.31 -14.90
N LEU A 506 -16.31 -8.75 -13.64
CA LEU A 506 -16.75 -8.04 -12.44
C LEU A 506 -16.05 -6.67 -12.29
N LYS A 507 -14.73 -6.63 -12.44
CA LYS A 507 -13.90 -5.41 -12.44
C LYS A 507 -14.33 -4.45 -13.55
N SER A 508 -14.70 -4.95 -14.73
CA SER A 508 -15.19 -4.09 -15.82
C SER A 508 -16.47 -3.34 -15.44
N LEU A 509 -17.43 -4.00 -14.77
CA LEU A 509 -18.60 -3.29 -14.24
C LEU A 509 -18.23 -2.30 -13.14
N ARG A 510 -17.30 -2.67 -12.24
CA ARG A 510 -16.76 -1.76 -11.22
C ARG A 510 -16.19 -0.49 -11.85
N ASP A 511 -15.36 -0.63 -12.88
CA ASP A 511 -14.69 0.49 -13.55
C ASP A 511 -15.68 1.43 -14.24
N VAL A 512 -16.70 0.87 -14.91
CA VAL A 512 -17.78 1.65 -15.52
C VAL A 512 -18.53 2.46 -14.45
N ARG A 513 -18.90 1.83 -13.33
CA ARG A 513 -19.55 2.51 -12.19
C ARG A 513 -18.63 3.45 -11.41
N ARG A 514 -17.32 3.29 -11.55
CA ARG A 514 -16.28 4.21 -11.04
C ARG A 514 -15.85 5.25 -12.07
N GLY A 515 -16.65 5.45 -13.13
CA GLY A 515 -16.49 6.58 -14.05
C GLY A 515 -15.57 6.31 -15.24
N ALA A 516 -15.44 5.06 -15.70
CA ALA A 516 -14.81 4.77 -16.99
C ALA A 516 -15.60 5.32 -18.19
N GLY A 517 -16.91 5.47 -18.04
CA GLY A 517 -17.80 6.01 -19.06
C GLY A 517 -18.24 4.97 -20.11
N LEU A 518 -19.34 5.27 -20.79
CA LEU A 518 -19.94 4.38 -21.78
C LEU A 518 -19.05 4.22 -23.01
N ASP A 519 -18.39 5.29 -23.48
CA ASP A 519 -17.44 5.21 -24.60
C ASP A 519 -16.30 4.21 -24.34
N TRP A 520 -15.82 4.12 -23.09
CA TRP A 520 -14.82 3.12 -22.72
C TRP A 520 -15.42 1.72 -22.80
N LEU A 521 -16.60 1.52 -22.24
CA LEU A 521 -17.29 0.23 -22.26
C LEU A 521 -17.56 -0.24 -23.70
N GLU A 522 -18.04 0.64 -24.58
CA GLU A 522 -18.29 0.32 -25.99
C GLU A 522 -17.02 -0.19 -26.70
N ARG A 523 -15.86 0.43 -26.42
CA ARG A 523 -14.58 -0.03 -26.96
C ARG A 523 -14.15 -1.40 -26.40
N ARG A 524 -14.47 -1.68 -25.13
CA ARG A 524 -14.14 -2.95 -24.47
C ARG A 524 -15.14 -4.06 -24.72
N TRP A 525 -16.35 -3.74 -25.16
CA TRP A 525 -17.45 -4.70 -25.34
C TRP A 525 -17.06 -5.92 -26.19
N PRO A 526 -16.41 -5.78 -27.36
CA PRO A 526 -16.00 -6.95 -28.14
C PRO A 526 -15.03 -7.89 -27.42
N ALA A 527 -14.15 -7.36 -26.57
CA ALA A 527 -13.22 -8.15 -25.77
C ALA A 527 -13.92 -8.87 -24.62
N LEU A 528 -14.87 -8.19 -23.96
CA LEU A 528 -15.73 -8.78 -22.93
C LEU A 528 -16.58 -9.94 -23.48
N THR A 529 -17.22 -9.77 -24.65
CA THR A 529 -18.02 -10.83 -25.27
C THR A 529 -17.16 -12.03 -25.67
N ARG A 530 -15.91 -11.81 -26.14
CA ARG A 530 -14.98 -12.91 -26.42
C ARG A 530 -14.61 -13.68 -25.16
N LEU A 531 -14.30 -12.98 -24.07
CA LEU A 531 -13.99 -13.60 -22.78
C LEU A 531 -15.17 -14.44 -22.27
N TYR A 532 -16.37 -13.87 -22.27
CA TYR A 532 -17.60 -14.57 -21.91
C TYR A 532 -17.82 -15.82 -22.76
N THR A 533 -17.67 -15.70 -24.09
CA THR A 533 -17.82 -16.81 -25.02
C THR A 533 -16.79 -17.92 -24.76
N HIS A 534 -15.54 -17.54 -24.46
CA HIS A 534 -14.48 -18.48 -24.10
C HIS A 534 -14.88 -19.30 -22.86
N ILE A 535 -15.32 -18.60 -21.79
CA ILE A 535 -15.72 -19.24 -20.54
C ILE A 535 -16.88 -20.22 -20.76
N CYS A 536 -17.91 -19.78 -21.49
CA CYS A 536 -19.08 -20.62 -21.79
C CYS A 536 -18.69 -21.89 -22.54
N ARG A 537 -17.82 -21.78 -23.56
CA ARG A 537 -17.39 -22.91 -24.38
C ARG A 537 -16.55 -23.92 -23.61
N LYS A 538 -15.75 -23.45 -22.64
CA LYS A 538 -14.77 -24.29 -21.96
C LYS A 538 -15.32 -24.92 -20.66
N TRP A 539 -16.12 -24.19 -19.88
CA TRP A 539 -16.56 -24.65 -18.55
C TRP A 539 -18.09 -24.78 -18.40
N ASP A 540 -18.91 -23.96 -19.07
CA ASP A 540 -20.39 -24.12 -19.11
C ASP A 540 -20.82 -25.00 -20.30
N ILE A 541 -20.15 -26.15 -20.46
CA ILE A 541 -20.26 -27.01 -21.65
C ILE A 541 -21.65 -27.64 -21.86
N ARG A 542 -22.48 -27.65 -20.81
CA ARG A 542 -23.85 -28.17 -20.85
C ARG A 542 -24.90 -27.07 -21.08
N ASP A 543 -24.47 -25.81 -21.14
CA ASP A 543 -25.34 -24.64 -21.30
C ASP A 543 -26.42 -24.52 -20.21
N ASP A 544 -26.13 -25.06 -19.03
CA ASP A 544 -27.04 -25.09 -17.88
C ASP A 544 -26.67 -24.06 -16.80
N GLY A 545 -25.65 -23.23 -17.06
CA GLY A 545 -25.20 -22.18 -16.14
C GLY A 545 -24.28 -22.70 -15.03
N VAL A 546 -23.81 -23.95 -15.11
CA VAL A 546 -22.94 -24.58 -14.11
C VAL A 546 -21.59 -24.95 -14.72
N LEU A 547 -20.53 -24.34 -14.19
CA LEU A 547 -19.15 -24.62 -14.55
C LEU A 547 -18.72 -26.03 -14.13
N ARG A 548 -18.03 -26.73 -15.04
CA ARG A 548 -17.53 -28.10 -14.86
C ARG A 548 -16.16 -28.29 -15.49
N GLY A 549 -15.54 -29.42 -15.17
CA GLY A 549 -14.19 -29.77 -15.61
C GLY A 549 -13.13 -29.11 -14.76
N ILE A 550 -11.90 -29.11 -15.27
CA ILE A 550 -10.72 -28.56 -14.60
C ILE A 550 -10.76 -27.03 -14.60
N GLN A 551 -10.66 -26.44 -13.42
CA GLN A 551 -10.80 -25.02 -13.14
C GLN A 551 -9.60 -24.53 -12.33
N SER A 552 -8.56 -24.07 -13.03
CA SER A 552 -7.37 -23.46 -12.44
C SER A 552 -7.70 -22.22 -11.60
N SER A 553 -7.03 -22.04 -10.46
CA SER A 553 -7.43 -21.04 -9.45
C SER A 553 -6.28 -20.34 -8.73
N THR A 554 -6.60 -19.31 -7.93
CA THR A 554 -5.67 -18.64 -7.00
C THR A 554 -5.06 -19.52 -5.91
N HIS A 555 -5.50 -20.76 -5.74
CA HIS A 555 -4.85 -21.73 -4.83
C HIS A 555 -3.63 -22.41 -5.47
N ASP A 556 -3.17 -21.95 -6.64
CA ASP A 556 -2.06 -22.49 -7.44
C ASP A 556 -2.23 -23.98 -7.78
N ILE A 557 -3.48 -24.41 -7.91
CA ILE A 557 -3.91 -25.77 -8.23
C ILE A 557 -5.14 -25.74 -9.14
N ASP A 558 -5.39 -26.90 -9.73
CA ASP A 558 -6.56 -27.20 -10.53
C ASP A 558 -7.68 -27.75 -9.66
N LEU A 559 -8.81 -27.03 -9.65
CA LEU A 559 -10.03 -27.49 -9.00
C LEU A 559 -10.86 -28.31 -9.98
N ALA A 560 -11.54 -29.34 -9.49
CA ALA A 560 -12.37 -30.21 -10.32
C ALA A 560 -13.84 -30.19 -9.89
N GLY A 561 -14.71 -30.68 -10.77
CA GLY A 561 -16.13 -30.79 -10.54
C GLY A 561 -16.87 -29.47 -10.33
N VAL A 562 -18.05 -29.58 -9.73
CA VAL A 562 -18.90 -28.44 -9.38
C VAL A 562 -18.47 -27.94 -8.00
N ASN A 563 -17.99 -26.70 -7.94
CA ASN A 563 -17.48 -26.10 -6.71
C ASN A 563 -18.05 -24.67 -6.48
N PRO A 564 -18.25 -24.26 -5.22
CA PRO A 564 -18.90 -22.99 -4.89
C PRO A 564 -17.99 -21.77 -5.08
N PHE A 565 -16.65 -21.92 -5.01
CA PHE A 565 -15.70 -20.83 -5.25
C PHE A 565 -15.86 -20.26 -6.67
N MET A 566 -15.67 -21.10 -7.70
CA MET A 566 -15.85 -20.70 -9.09
C MET A 566 -17.31 -20.44 -9.43
N GLY A 567 -18.23 -21.24 -8.89
CA GLY A 567 -19.65 -21.10 -9.14
C GLY A 567 -20.21 -19.76 -8.68
N SER A 568 -19.86 -19.30 -7.48
CA SER A 568 -20.31 -18.00 -6.98
C SER A 568 -19.76 -16.84 -7.83
N LEU A 569 -18.48 -16.88 -8.20
CA LEU A 569 -17.87 -15.88 -9.10
C LEU A 569 -18.58 -15.86 -10.46
N TRP A 570 -18.92 -17.02 -11.01
CA TRP A 570 -19.62 -17.13 -12.28
C TRP A 570 -21.01 -16.51 -12.24
N LEU A 571 -21.78 -16.81 -11.20
CA LEU A 571 -23.11 -16.21 -11.02
C LEU A 571 -23.03 -14.69 -10.90
N ALA A 572 -22.06 -14.17 -10.15
CA ALA A 572 -21.82 -12.74 -10.08
C ALA A 572 -21.39 -12.15 -11.44
N ALA A 573 -20.51 -12.83 -12.16
CA ALA A 573 -20.01 -12.39 -13.47
C ALA A 573 -21.13 -12.36 -14.52
N LEU A 574 -22.05 -13.32 -14.50
CA LEU A 574 -23.25 -13.32 -15.35
C LEU A 574 -24.15 -12.12 -15.06
N ARG A 575 -24.40 -11.83 -13.78
CA ARG A 575 -25.16 -10.63 -13.37
C ARG A 575 -24.46 -9.34 -13.77
N ALA A 576 -23.13 -9.27 -13.64
CA ALA A 576 -22.37 -8.11 -14.07
C ALA A 576 -22.38 -7.93 -15.59
N LEU A 577 -22.23 -9.03 -16.35
CA LEU A 577 -22.29 -9.02 -17.80
C LEU A 577 -23.66 -8.58 -18.32
N GLU A 578 -24.74 -9.01 -17.66
CA GLU A 578 -26.09 -8.57 -17.98
C GLU A 578 -26.25 -7.04 -17.84
N GLU A 579 -25.76 -6.45 -16.75
CA GLU A 579 -25.77 -4.99 -16.57
C GLU A 579 -24.91 -4.28 -17.62
N LEU A 580 -23.69 -4.78 -17.87
CA LEU A 580 -22.81 -4.23 -18.91
C LEU A 580 -23.44 -4.29 -20.31
N ALA A 581 -24.09 -5.40 -20.65
CA ALA A 581 -24.78 -5.61 -21.92
C ALA A 581 -25.92 -4.60 -22.11
N ARG A 582 -26.73 -4.36 -21.06
CA ARG A 582 -27.78 -3.34 -21.09
C ARG A 582 -27.22 -1.93 -21.32
N LEU A 583 -26.10 -1.61 -20.68
CA LEU A 583 -25.47 -0.28 -20.82
C LEU A 583 -25.00 0.01 -22.25
N VAL A 584 -24.58 -1.01 -23.01
CA VAL A 584 -24.21 -0.87 -24.43
C VAL A 584 -25.35 -1.20 -25.40
N GLY A 585 -26.53 -1.56 -24.90
CA GLY A 585 -27.69 -1.92 -25.72
C GLY A 585 -27.64 -3.31 -26.39
N ASP A 586 -26.78 -4.22 -25.91
CA ASP A 586 -26.74 -5.62 -26.38
C ASP A 586 -27.75 -6.49 -25.61
N GLU A 587 -29.02 -6.36 -25.97
CA GLU A 587 -30.12 -7.09 -25.31
C GLU A 587 -29.99 -8.61 -25.44
N GLN A 588 -29.37 -9.10 -26.52
CA GLN A 588 -29.18 -10.54 -26.74
C GLN A 588 -28.25 -11.13 -25.67
N THR A 589 -27.09 -10.50 -25.46
CA THR A 589 -26.15 -10.92 -24.41
C THR A 589 -26.76 -10.75 -23.02
N ALA A 590 -27.52 -9.68 -22.79
CA ALA A 590 -28.19 -9.45 -21.51
C ALA A 590 -29.18 -10.58 -21.15
N VAL A 591 -30.04 -10.97 -22.10
CA VAL A 591 -31.02 -12.05 -21.92
C VAL A 591 -30.34 -13.40 -21.74
N ASP A 592 -29.29 -13.71 -22.52
CA ASP A 592 -28.55 -14.96 -22.39
C ASP A 592 -27.87 -15.08 -21.01
N ALA A 593 -27.16 -14.02 -20.58
CA ALA A 593 -26.49 -13.98 -19.29
C ALA A 593 -27.50 -14.15 -18.13
N ARG A 594 -28.65 -13.44 -18.21
CA ARG A 594 -29.73 -13.57 -17.22
C ARG A 594 -30.28 -15.00 -17.15
N ALA A 595 -30.57 -15.60 -18.31
CA ALA A 595 -31.15 -16.94 -18.37
C ALA A 595 -30.18 -18.00 -17.82
N ARG A 596 -28.88 -17.88 -18.11
CA ARG A 596 -27.85 -18.75 -17.51
C ARG A 596 -27.75 -18.55 -16.01
N PHE A 597 -27.79 -17.31 -15.53
CA PHE A 597 -27.77 -17.00 -14.10
C PHE A 597 -28.94 -17.67 -13.37
N GLU A 598 -30.16 -17.57 -13.90
CA GLU A 598 -31.36 -18.16 -13.28
C GLU A 598 -31.30 -19.69 -13.19
N ARG A 599 -30.71 -20.36 -14.20
CA ARG A 599 -30.48 -21.81 -14.15
C ARG A 599 -29.35 -22.15 -13.17
N GLY A 600 -28.24 -21.44 -13.27
CA GLY A 600 -27.05 -21.65 -12.46
C GLY A 600 -27.31 -21.45 -10.96
N THR A 601 -27.99 -20.38 -10.57
CA THR A 601 -28.26 -20.08 -9.14
C THR A 601 -29.04 -21.22 -8.48
N ALA A 602 -30.11 -21.69 -9.12
CA ALA A 602 -30.90 -22.81 -8.61
C ALA A 602 -30.11 -24.13 -8.59
N ALA A 603 -29.32 -24.38 -9.63
CA ALA A 603 -28.56 -25.62 -9.77
C ALA A 603 -27.40 -25.69 -8.77
N TYR A 604 -26.62 -24.63 -8.60
CA TYR A 604 -25.53 -24.57 -7.62
C TYR A 604 -26.07 -24.74 -6.20
N ASP A 605 -27.15 -24.05 -5.85
CA ASP A 605 -27.74 -24.15 -4.51
C ASP A 605 -28.24 -25.56 -4.20
N ALA A 606 -29.07 -26.13 -5.09
CA ALA A 606 -29.58 -27.49 -4.92
C ALA A 606 -28.47 -28.56 -4.90
N THR A 607 -27.38 -28.32 -5.64
CA THR A 607 -26.29 -29.29 -5.77
C THR A 607 -25.33 -29.22 -4.59
N LEU A 608 -24.99 -28.03 -4.10
CA LEU A 608 -23.84 -27.84 -3.23
C LEU A 608 -24.19 -27.49 -1.78
N PHE A 609 -25.37 -26.92 -1.50
CA PHE A 609 -25.72 -26.56 -0.12
C PHE A 609 -26.08 -27.82 0.69
N ASP A 610 -25.35 -28.08 1.78
CA ASP A 610 -25.54 -29.27 2.63
C ASP A 610 -26.51 -29.04 3.80
N GLY A 611 -27.11 -27.85 3.88
CA GLY A 611 -27.92 -27.40 5.00
C GLY A 611 -27.19 -26.44 5.95
N ARG A 612 -25.87 -26.30 5.85
CA ARG A 612 -25.04 -25.39 6.65
C ARG A 612 -24.15 -24.50 5.78
N HIS A 613 -23.43 -25.10 4.85
CA HIS A 613 -22.50 -24.43 3.91
C HIS A 613 -22.52 -25.12 2.55
N TYR A 614 -21.73 -24.59 1.61
CA TYR A 614 -21.60 -25.13 0.27
C TYR A 614 -20.37 -26.04 0.17
N ILE A 615 -20.58 -27.29 -0.25
CA ILE A 615 -19.53 -28.29 -0.46
C ILE A 615 -19.07 -28.31 -1.92
N GLN A 616 -17.98 -29.01 -2.20
CA GLN A 616 -17.56 -29.36 -3.56
C GLN A 616 -18.07 -30.76 -3.94
N LYS A 617 -18.57 -30.91 -5.17
CA LYS A 617 -18.97 -32.19 -5.74
C LYS A 617 -18.19 -32.50 -7.01
N LEU A 618 -17.46 -33.61 -6.97
CA LEU A 618 -16.70 -34.11 -8.11
C LEU A 618 -17.60 -34.89 -9.08
N ASP A 619 -17.32 -34.76 -10.37
CA ASP A 619 -17.90 -35.62 -11.41
C ASP A 619 -17.15 -36.97 -11.46
N ASP A 620 -17.76 -37.99 -12.07
CA ASP A 620 -17.15 -39.30 -12.25
C ASP A 620 -15.84 -39.20 -13.04
N GLY A 621 -14.72 -39.58 -12.41
CA GLY A 621 -13.38 -39.56 -13.02
C GLY A 621 -12.54 -38.32 -12.69
N ASP A 622 -13.08 -37.34 -11.96
CA ASP A 622 -12.31 -36.19 -11.47
C ASP A 622 -11.22 -36.60 -10.45
N PRO A 623 -10.09 -35.87 -10.39
CA PRO A 623 -9.07 -36.09 -9.38
C PRO A 623 -9.58 -35.69 -7.98
N VAL A 624 -9.19 -36.47 -6.97
CA VAL A 624 -9.54 -36.21 -5.57
C VAL A 624 -8.47 -35.39 -4.84
N GLU A 625 -7.21 -35.46 -5.29
CA GLU A 625 -6.11 -34.70 -4.73
C GLU A 625 -6.32 -33.19 -4.95
N TYR A 626 -5.93 -32.40 -3.95
CA TYR A 626 -6.06 -30.94 -3.93
C TYR A 626 -7.51 -30.42 -3.96
N GLN A 627 -8.49 -31.29 -3.76
CA GLN A 627 -9.89 -30.93 -3.62
C GLN A 627 -10.28 -30.78 -2.14
N TRP A 628 -11.37 -30.08 -1.83
CA TRP A 628 -11.85 -29.95 -0.45
C TRP A 628 -13.09 -30.78 -0.12
N LEU A 629 -13.83 -31.24 -1.12
CA LEU A 629 -15.01 -32.10 -0.94
C LEU A 629 -16.00 -31.48 0.07
N THR A 630 -16.21 -32.12 1.22
CA THR A 630 -17.11 -31.66 2.29
C THR A 630 -16.51 -30.56 3.18
N GLY A 631 -15.26 -30.17 2.94
CA GLY A 631 -14.56 -29.13 3.71
C GLY A 631 -15.25 -27.78 3.63
N VAL A 632 -15.02 -26.97 4.66
CA VAL A 632 -15.54 -25.60 4.77
C VAL A 632 -14.47 -24.65 4.25
N LEU A 633 -14.49 -24.40 2.94
CA LEU A 633 -13.61 -23.40 2.32
C LEU A 633 -14.06 -21.99 2.72
N SER A 634 -13.14 -21.13 3.15
CA SER A 634 -13.44 -19.74 3.51
C SER A 634 -14.01 -18.96 2.32
N ASP A 635 -13.35 -19.01 1.16
CA ASP A 635 -13.75 -18.24 -0.03
C ASP A 635 -14.94 -18.83 -0.83
N GLN A 636 -15.66 -19.83 -0.30
CA GLN A 636 -16.75 -20.51 -1.02
C GLN A 636 -17.86 -19.58 -1.55
N LEU A 637 -17.99 -18.36 -1.02
CA LEU A 637 -18.99 -17.36 -1.45
C LEU A 637 -18.36 -16.03 -1.91
N VAL A 638 -17.12 -16.05 -2.41
CA VAL A 638 -16.43 -14.83 -2.88
C VAL A 638 -17.22 -14.07 -3.96
N GLY A 639 -18.01 -14.75 -4.80
CA GLY A 639 -18.86 -14.09 -5.78
C GLY A 639 -20.03 -13.31 -5.17
N GLN A 640 -20.58 -13.75 -4.05
CA GLN A 640 -21.64 -13.00 -3.36
C GLN A 640 -21.08 -11.72 -2.71
N TRP A 641 -19.84 -11.77 -2.20
CA TRP A 641 -19.12 -10.57 -1.78
C TRP A 641 -18.93 -9.57 -2.92
N TRP A 642 -18.54 -10.04 -4.11
CA TRP A 642 -18.49 -9.21 -5.32
C TRP A 642 -19.86 -8.65 -5.72
N ALA A 643 -20.92 -9.45 -5.63
CA ALA A 643 -22.27 -9.01 -5.93
C ALA A 643 -22.73 -7.87 -4.99
N HIS A 644 -22.33 -7.89 -3.72
CA HIS A 644 -22.60 -6.79 -2.78
C HIS A 644 -21.88 -5.50 -3.17
N GLN A 645 -20.58 -5.58 -3.49
CA GLN A 645 -19.79 -4.43 -3.96
C GLN A 645 -20.41 -3.80 -5.22
N LEU A 646 -20.91 -4.64 -6.12
CA LEU A 646 -21.52 -4.24 -7.38
C LEU A 646 -23.04 -4.08 -7.26
N GLY A 647 -23.65 -4.07 -6.08
CA GLY A 647 -25.10 -3.91 -5.92
C GLY A 647 -25.94 -4.81 -6.82
N LEU A 648 -25.51 -6.06 -7.05
CA LEU A 648 -26.17 -7.04 -7.93
C LEU A 648 -27.22 -7.89 -7.18
N GLY A 649 -27.39 -7.63 -5.89
CA GLY A 649 -28.28 -8.37 -4.99
C GLY A 649 -27.72 -9.73 -4.60
N HIS A 650 -28.61 -10.59 -4.08
CA HIS A 650 -28.29 -11.97 -3.73
C HIS A 650 -28.23 -12.86 -4.98
N ILE A 651 -27.07 -13.46 -5.24
CA ILE A 651 -26.84 -14.43 -6.33
C ILE A 651 -27.18 -15.88 -5.92
N LEU A 652 -27.31 -16.11 -4.62
CA LEU A 652 -27.73 -17.36 -3.98
C LEU A 652 -28.74 -17.03 -2.88
N PRO A 653 -29.55 -17.99 -2.36
CA PRO A 653 -30.51 -17.71 -1.31
C PRO A 653 -29.88 -17.05 -0.08
N ALA A 654 -30.40 -15.87 0.32
CA ALA A 654 -29.81 -15.06 1.39
C ALA A 654 -29.65 -15.82 2.73
N GLU A 655 -30.61 -16.68 3.08
CA GLU A 655 -30.51 -17.51 4.29
C GLU A 655 -29.35 -18.52 4.22
N HIS A 656 -29.10 -19.10 3.05
CA HIS A 656 -28.00 -20.06 2.85
C HIS A 656 -26.65 -19.35 2.88
N VAL A 657 -26.56 -18.16 2.26
CA VAL A 657 -25.37 -17.29 2.33
C VAL A 657 -25.03 -16.96 3.80
N ARG A 658 -26.01 -16.47 4.56
CA ARG A 658 -25.81 -16.16 5.98
C ARG A 658 -25.46 -17.39 6.82
N SER A 659 -26.10 -18.52 6.56
CA SER A 659 -25.78 -19.80 7.21
C SER A 659 -24.32 -20.19 6.97
N ALA A 660 -23.88 -20.16 5.71
CA ALA A 660 -22.54 -20.53 5.32
C ALA A 660 -21.49 -19.60 5.94
N LEU A 661 -21.69 -18.27 5.92
CA LEU A 661 -20.77 -17.31 6.54
C LEU A 661 -20.60 -17.52 8.04
N ARG A 662 -21.71 -17.72 8.77
CA ARG A 662 -21.64 -18.05 10.20
C ARG A 662 -20.88 -19.35 10.42
N HIS A 663 -21.08 -20.35 9.56
CA HIS A 663 -20.39 -21.61 9.67
C HIS A 663 -18.89 -21.47 9.39
N ILE A 664 -18.50 -20.74 8.33
CA ILE A 664 -17.10 -20.41 7.98
C ILE A 664 -16.40 -19.77 9.18
N VAL A 665 -16.93 -18.67 9.71
CA VAL A 665 -16.28 -17.98 10.84
C VAL A 665 -16.21 -18.89 12.05
N ARG A 666 -17.28 -19.62 12.38
CA ARG A 666 -17.30 -20.54 13.53
C ARG A 666 -16.22 -21.63 13.46
N VAL A 667 -15.93 -22.18 12.29
CA VAL A 667 -15.07 -23.37 12.15
C VAL A 667 -13.67 -23.06 11.67
N ASN A 668 -13.51 -21.99 10.88
CA ASN A 668 -12.21 -21.58 10.33
C ASN A 668 -11.53 -20.51 11.18
N LEU A 669 -12.24 -19.72 12.00
CA LEU A 669 -11.61 -18.75 12.89
C LEU A 669 -10.98 -19.48 14.07
N ARG A 670 -9.67 -19.68 13.99
CA ARG A 670 -8.89 -20.38 15.00
C ARG A 670 -8.34 -19.38 16.01
N HIS A 671 -8.40 -19.75 17.28
CA HIS A 671 -7.72 -19.07 18.38
C HIS A 671 -6.59 -19.96 18.91
N GLY A 672 -5.37 -19.45 18.89
CA GLY A 672 -4.15 -20.13 19.32
C GLY A 672 -3.51 -21.02 18.25
N PHE A 673 -2.24 -20.73 17.94
CA PHE A 673 -1.43 -21.44 16.95
C PHE A 673 -0.22 -22.19 17.55
N ASP A 674 -0.05 -22.16 18.87
CA ASP A 674 1.00 -22.94 19.53
C ASP A 674 0.84 -24.44 19.24
N GLY A 675 1.92 -25.05 18.73
CA GLY A 675 1.94 -26.44 18.29
C GLY A 675 1.10 -26.77 17.05
N PHE A 676 0.47 -25.78 16.39
CA PHE A 676 -0.26 -26.00 15.14
C PHE A 676 0.72 -26.32 14.00
N ARG A 677 0.39 -27.33 13.19
CA ARG A 677 1.26 -27.77 12.10
C ARG A 677 0.86 -27.07 10.82
N HIS A 678 1.76 -26.24 10.31
CA HIS A 678 1.63 -25.63 8.99
C HIS A 678 2.43 -26.47 7.97
N PRO A 679 1.79 -27.08 6.96
CA PRO A 679 2.49 -27.78 5.89
C PRO A 679 3.09 -26.83 4.84
N TYR A 680 2.64 -25.57 4.81
CA TYR A 680 3.11 -24.51 3.91
C TYR A 680 3.65 -23.31 4.71
N ARG A 681 3.14 -22.10 4.50
CA ARG A 681 3.63 -20.85 5.11
C ARG A 681 2.93 -20.56 6.45
N VAL A 682 3.59 -19.80 7.30
CA VAL A 682 3.19 -19.52 8.69
C VAL A 682 2.97 -18.03 8.88
N TYR A 683 1.70 -17.62 8.95
CA TYR A 683 1.30 -16.22 9.18
C TYR A 683 0.71 -15.97 10.57
N ALA A 684 0.47 -17.04 11.33
CA ALA A 684 0.06 -17.06 12.72
C ALA A 684 0.78 -18.23 13.41
N ASP A 685 1.43 -17.99 14.55
CA ASP A 685 2.28 -18.99 15.22
C ASP A 685 2.13 -19.00 16.74
N ALA A 686 1.66 -17.89 17.32
CA ALA A 686 1.64 -17.70 18.76
C ALA A 686 0.46 -18.41 19.45
N ALA A 687 0.61 -18.68 20.74
CA ALA A 687 -0.50 -19.12 21.59
C ALA A 687 -1.64 -18.10 21.67
N ASP A 688 -1.32 -16.81 21.55
CA ASP A 688 -2.26 -15.67 21.56
C ASP A 688 -2.64 -15.18 20.15
N ASP A 689 -2.08 -15.75 19.08
CA ASP A 689 -2.49 -15.43 17.71
C ASP A 689 -3.87 -16.03 17.42
N SER A 690 -4.69 -15.29 16.68
CA SER A 690 -5.93 -15.79 16.09
C SER A 690 -5.90 -15.55 14.58
N GLY A 691 -6.59 -16.37 13.80
CA GLY A 691 -6.62 -16.23 12.34
C GLY A 691 -7.63 -17.15 11.67
N LEU A 692 -8.14 -16.73 10.52
CA LEU A 692 -9.09 -17.49 9.71
C LEU A 692 -8.34 -18.46 8.79
N LEU A 693 -8.48 -19.77 9.01
CA LEU A 693 -7.91 -20.79 8.14
C LEU A 693 -8.61 -20.83 6.78
N MET A 694 -7.88 -21.19 5.73
CA MET A 694 -8.46 -21.28 4.38
C MET A 694 -9.50 -22.40 4.25
N CYS A 695 -9.30 -23.57 4.86
CA CYS A 695 -10.28 -24.65 4.83
C CYS A 695 -10.17 -25.61 6.03
N SER A 696 -11.32 -25.98 6.60
CA SER A 696 -11.41 -26.94 7.72
C SER A 696 -12.43 -28.05 7.49
N TRP A 697 -12.25 -29.19 8.17
CA TRP A 697 -13.16 -30.35 8.13
C TRP A 697 -13.65 -30.70 9.53
N PRO A 698 -14.57 -29.89 10.11
CA PRO A 698 -15.01 -30.06 11.50
C PRO A 698 -15.70 -31.41 11.75
N ASP A 699 -16.36 -31.96 10.73
CA ASP A 699 -17.07 -33.24 10.80
C ASP A 699 -16.22 -34.44 10.31
N GLY A 700 -14.91 -34.24 10.11
CA GLY A 700 -14.03 -35.23 9.48
C GLY A 700 -14.15 -35.25 7.94
N GLY A 701 -13.46 -36.20 7.31
CA GLY A 701 -13.43 -36.31 5.84
C GLY A 701 -12.38 -35.45 5.14
N ARG A 702 -11.40 -34.93 5.89
CA ARG A 702 -10.23 -34.26 5.28
C ARG A 702 -9.50 -35.23 4.34
N PRO A 703 -9.32 -34.89 3.05
CA PRO A 703 -8.56 -35.71 2.12
C PRO A 703 -7.12 -35.91 2.56
N GLU A 704 -6.48 -37.00 2.12
CA GLU A 704 -5.05 -37.25 2.37
C GLU A 704 -4.18 -36.11 1.81
N VAL A 705 -4.50 -35.67 0.59
CA VAL A 705 -3.94 -34.46 -0.04
C VAL A 705 -5.07 -33.44 -0.18
N PRO A 706 -5.31 -32.60 0.84
CA PRO A 706 -6.36 -31.60 0.82
C PRO A 706 -6.04 -30.48 -0.17
N THR A 707 -7.02 -29.61 -0.40
CA THR A 707 -6.80 -28.36 -1.14
C THR A 707 -5.58 -27.60 -0.60
N ARG A 708 -4.79 -27.05 -1.53
CA ARG A 708 -3.52 -26.38 -1.20
C ARG A 708 -3.79 -25.17 -0.31
N TYR A 709 -2.85 -24.90 0.60
CA TYR A 709 -2.93 -23.78 1.55
C TYR A 709 -4.09 -23.84 2.57
N ALA A 710 -4.80 -24.97 2.70
CA ALA A 710 -5.92 -25.12 3.64
C ALA A 710 -5.63 -24.65 5.08
N ASP A 711 -4.38 -24.83 5.54
CA ASP A 711 -3.94 -24.51 6.90
C ASP A 711 -3.18 -23.16 7.00
N GLU A 712 -3.20 -22.34 5.94
CA GLU A 712 -2.68 -20.96 5.98
C GLU A 712 -3.77 -19.98 6.43
N VAL A 713 -3.33 -18.79 6.84
CA VAL A 713 -4.19 -17.63 7.15
C VAL A 713 -3.85 -16.53 6.16
N TRP A 714 -4.82 -16.13 5.33
CA TRP A 714 -4.63 -15.11 4.30
C TRP A 714 -5.32 -13.82 4.69
N CYS A 715 -4.56 -12.73 4.80
CA CYS A 715 -5.08 -11.43 5.20
C CYS A 715 -6.14 -10.91 4.21
N GLY A 716 -5.97 -11.17 2.91
CA GLY A 716 -6.95 -10.78 1.90
C GLY A 716 -8.29 -11.51 2.06
N SER A 717 -8.26 -12.82 2.32
CA SER A 717 -9.48 -13.60 2.59
C SER A 717 -10.11 -13.24 3.95
N GLU A 718 -9.31 -12.92 4.98
CA GLU A 718 -9.84 -12.41 6.25
C GLU A 718 -10.60 -11.09 6.08
N TYR A 719 -10.04 -10.12 5.34
CA TYR A 719 -10.74 -8.87 5.01
C TYR A 719 -12.00 -9.12 4.17
N GLN A 720 -11.91 -10.00 3.17
CA GLN A 720 -13.03 -10.36 2.31
C GLN A 720 -14.18 -10.97 3.13
N ILE A 721 -13.90 -11.95 3.99
CA ILE A 721 -14.92 -12.62 4.82
C ILE A 721 -15.50 -11.66 5.85
N ALA A 722 -14.67 -10.81 6.46
CA ALA A 722 -15.14 -9.79 7.38
C ALA A 722 -16.12 -8.81 6.70
N ALA A 723 -15.74 -8.26 5.55
CA ALA A 723 -16.60 -7.37 4.78
C ALA A 723 -17.90 -8.07 4.35
N HIS A 724 -17.80 -9.32 3.90
CA HIS A 724 -18.97 -10.10 3.49
C HIS A 724 -19.94 -10.34 4.66
N CYS A 725 -19.42 -10.69 5.84
CA CYS A 725 -20.24 -10.80 7.06
C CYS A 725 -20.94 -9.47 7.36
N LEU A 726 -20.24 -8.34 7.26
CA LEU A 726 -20.81 -7.02 7.51
C LEU A 726 -21.91 -6.64 6.50
N PHE A 727 -21.72 -6.93 5.21
CA PHE A 727 -22.76 -6.73 4.19
C PHE A 727 -24.03 -7.54 4.49
N GLU A 728 -23.89 -8.73 5.07
CA GLU A 728 -24.99 -9.61 5.45
C GLU A 728 -25.60 -9.34 6.85
N GLY A 729 -25.10 -8.30 7.55
CA GLY A 729 -25.53 -7.95 8.90
C GLY A 729 -25.01 -8.87 10.01
N LEU A 730 -24.01 -9.71 9.72
CA LEU A 730 -23.30 -10.58 10.66
C LEU A 730 -22.17 -9.82 11.34
N VAL A 731 -22.53 -8.80 12.12
CA VAL A 731 -21.58 -7.83 12.68
C VAL A 731 -20.59 -8.46 13.65
N ASP A 732 -21.04 -9.38 14.49
CA ASP A 732 -20.19 -10.03 15.49
C ASP A 732 -19.16 -10.94 14.81
N GLU A 733 -19.58 -11.70 13.80
CA GLU A 733 -18.71 -12.56 13.01
C GLU A 733 -17.67 -11.73 12.23
N GLY A 734 -18.10 -10.64 11.59
CA GLY A 734 -17.20 -9.74 10.86
C GLY A 734 -16.17 -9.09 11.79
N ARG A 735 -16.60 -8.60 12.97
CA ARG A 735 -15.69 -8.02 13.97
C ARG A 735 -14.71 -9.04 14.53
N ALA A 736 -15.14 -10.28 14.80
CA ALA A 736 -14.25 -11.32 15.31
C ALA A 736 -13.07 -11.61 14.35
N VAL A 737 -13.33 -11.63 13.04
CA VAL A 737 -12.27 -11.80 12.02
C VAL A 737 -11.34 -10.58 11.96
N LEU A 738 -11.88 -9.36 11.97
CA LEU A 738 -11.07 -8.13 11.98
C LEU A 738 -10.22 -8.00 13.24
N ASP A 739 -10.78 -8.32 14.41
CA ASP A 739 -10.06 -8.27 15.67
C ASP A 739 -8.93 -9.31 15.70
N ALA A 740 -9.14 -10.50 15.13
CA ALA A 740 -8.08 -11.49 14.97
C ALA A 740 -6.92 -10.97 14.10
N LEU A 741 -7.24 -10.45 12.90
CA LEU A 741 -6.25 -9.90 11.97
C LEU A 741 -5.50 -8.70 12.57
N TRP A 742 -6.22 -7.68 13.03
CA TRP A 742 -5.61 -6.43 13.50
C TRP A 742 -4.87 -6.57 14.82
N THR A 743 -5.15 -7.60 15.61
CA THR A 743 -4.40 -7.88 16.87
C THR A 743 -3.12 -8.64 16.54
N ARG A 744 -3.17 -9.54 15.55
CA ARG A 744 -2.00 -10.26 15.06
C ARG A 744 -0.96 -9.34 14.39
N THR A 745 -1.40 -8.21 13.84
CA THR A 745 -0.57 -7.20 13.15
C THR A 745 -0.54 -5.85 13.87
N ASP A 746 -0.56 -5.81 15.20
CA ASP A 746 -0.61 -4.59 16.02
C ASP A 746 0.72 -3.84 16.19
N GLY A 747 1.81 -4.36 15.63
CA GLY A 747 3.17 -3.80 15.77
C GLY A 747 4.01 -4.47 16.84
N ARG A 748 3.41 -5.28 17.74
CA ARG A 748 4.16 -6.00 18.79
C ARG A 748 5.07 -7.07 18.21
N ARG A 749 4.59 -7.79 17.20
CA ARG A 749 5.31 -8.88 16.52
C ARG A 749 5.30 -8.76 15.00
N ARG A 750 4.24 -8.19 14.42
CA ARG A 750 4.05 -7.99 12.97
C ARG A 750 3.53 -6.59 12.72
N ASN A 751 3.95 -6.00 11.61
CA ASN A 751 3.74 -4.59 11.31
C ASN A 751 2.30 -4.28 10.87
N PRO A 752 1.63 -3.26 11.44
CA PRO A 752 0.28 -2.86 11.02
C PRO A 752 0.20 -2.25 9.62
N TYR A 753 1.34 -1.90 9.04
CA TYR A 753 1.48 -1.27 7.73
C TYR A 753 2.03 -2.23 6.66
N ASN A 754 2.16 -3.52 6.99
CA ASN A 754 2.68 -4.56 6.10
C ASN A 754 1.86 -5.84 6.27
N ASP A 755 0.75 -5.93 5.55
CA ASP A 755 0.01 -7.18 5.42
C ASP A 755 0.81 -8.15 4.53
N ILE A 756 1.07 -9.35 5.06
CA ILE A 756 1.93 -10.37 4.43
C ILE A 756 1.15 -11.58 3.93
N GLU A 757 1.51 -12.07 2.75
CA GLU A 757 1.19 -13.43 2.26
C GLU A 757 2.41 -13.96 1.48
N CYS A 758 2.32 -14.15 0.15
CA CYS A 758 3.46 -14.50 -0.71
C CYS A 758 4.36 -13.27 -0.95
N GLY A 759 4.79 -12.60 0.12
CA GLY A 759 5.55 -11.35 0.07
C GLY A 759 5.08 -10.34 1.11
N ASP A 760 5.90 -9.31 1.29
CA ASP A 760 5.56 -8.09 2.01
C ASP A 760 4.66 -7.19 1.15
N HIS A 761 3.82 -6.37 1.79
CA HIS A 761 2.84 -5.45 1.19
C HIS A 761 2.01 -6.15 0.11
N TYR A 762 1.38 -7.27 0.49
CA TYR A 762 0.74 -8.18 -0.45
C TYR A 762 -0.61 -7.65 -0.92
N VAL A 763 -0.86 -7.70 -2.23
CA VAL A 763 -1.97 -6.98 -2.88
C VAL A 763 -3.36 -7.47 -2.49
N ARG A 764 -3.49 -8.74 -2.12
CA ARG A 764 -4.78 -9.31 -1.68
C ARG A 764 -5.35 -8.58 -0.46
N ALA A 765 -4.49 -8.01 0.38
CA ALA A 765 -4.88 -7.24 1.56
C ALA A 765 -5.72 -6.00 1.24
N MET A 766 -5.62 -5.45 0.02
CA MET A 766 -6.43 -4.31 -0.45
C MET A 766 -7.94 -4.62 -0.51
N ALA A 767 -8.35 -5.88 -0.29
CA ALA A 767 -9.74 -6.26 -0.02
C ALA A 767 -10.32 -5.53 1.21
N GLY A 768 -9.47 -5.10 2.15
CA GLY A 768 -9.86 -4.39 3.36
C GLY A 768 -10.65 -3.12 3.08
N TRP A 769 -10.51 -2.50 1.91
CA TRP A 769 -11.36 -1.36 1.51
C TRP A 769 -12.85 -1.71 1.52
N THR A 770 -13.22 -2.94 1.19
CA THR A 770 -14.64 -3.36 1.19
C THR A 770 -15.23 -3.45 2.61
N VAL A 771 -14.39 -3.50 3.66
CA VAL A 771 -14.83 -3.34 5.04
C VAL A 771 -15.33 -1.91 5.27
N LEU A 772 -14.64 -0.90 4.73
CA LEU A 772 -15.09 0.49 4.80
C LEU A 772 -16.44 0.66 4.07
N ASP A 773 -16.58 0.09 2.89
CA ASP A 773 -17.84 0.13 2.12
C ASP A 773 -18.99 -0.52 2.93
N ALA A 774 -18.75 -1.68 3.57
CA ALA A 774 -19.76 -2.37 4.38
C ALA A 774 -20.11 -1.61 5.69
N LEU A 775 -19.11 -1.02 6.35
CA LEU A 775 -19.32 -0.27 7.59
C LEU A 775 -20.08 1.03 7.35
N THR A 776 -19.78 1.74 6.26
CA THR A 776 -20.42 3.02 5.93
C THR A 776 -21.76 2.84 5.23
N GLY A 777 -21.92 1.75 4.46
CA GLY A 777 -23.12 1.51 3.67
C GLY A 777 -23.31 2.53 2.52
N ILE A 778 -22.22 3.18 2.09
CA ILE A 778 -22.22 4.18 1.03
C ILE A 778 -21.90 3.48 -0.29
N ARG A 779 -22.66 3.79 -1.34
CA ARG A 779 -22.43 3.26 -2.70
C ARG A 779 -22.47 4.39 -3.72
N TRP A 780 -21.49 4.39 -4.61
CA TRP A 780 -21.37 5.33 -5.73
C TRP A 780 -21.60 4.60 -7.04
N ASP A 781 -22.47 5.16 -7.89
CA ASP A 781 -22.63 4.76 -9.29
C ASP A 781 -22.50 5.98 -10.19
N ALA A 782 -21.36 6.07 -10.89
CA ALA A 782 -21.07 7.17 -11.81
C ALA A 782 -21.96 7.17 -13.06
N VAL A 783 -22.50 6.01 -13.48
CA VAL A 783 -23.38 5.92 -14.66
C VAL A 783 -24.73 6.52 -14.33
N ALA A 784 -25.29 6.15 -13.18
CA ALA A 784 -26.53 6.71 -12.68
C ALA A 784 -26.34 8.12 -12.08
N GLY A 785 -25.11 8.52 -11.78
CA GLY A 785 -24.79 9.74 -11.03
C GLY A 785 -25.41 9.73 -9.64
N THR A 786 -25.39 8.57 -8.95
CA THR A 786 -26.12 8.35 -7.70
C THR A 786 -25.18 8.03 -6.55
N LEU A 787 -25.37 8.74 -5.43
CA LEU A 787 -24.75 8.44 -4.13
C LEU A 787 -25.82 7.85 -3.21
N ALA A 788 -25.79 6.54 -3.02
CA ALA A 788 -26.74 5.82 -2.17
C ALA A 788 -26.19 5.64 -0.75
N LEU A 789 -27.01 5.91 0.24
CA LEU A 789 -26.70 5.79 1.67
C LEU A 789 -27.69 4.81 2.29
N THR A 790 -27.19 3.67 2.75
CA THR A 790 -28.02 2.60 3.33
C THR A 790 -28.05 2.64 4.86
N ARG A 791 -27.25 3.51 5.48
CA ARG A 791 -27.09 3.64 6.94
C ARG A 791 -27.15 5.09 7.37
N ALA A 792 -27.71 5.33 8.55
CA ALA A 792 -27.58 6.60 9.25
C ALA A 792 -26.26 6.64 10.02
N GLY A 793 -25.72 7.83 10.21
CA GLY A 793 -24.44 8.08 10.87
C GLY A 793 -23.59 9.08 10.11
N ARG A 794 -22.39 9.35 10.65
CA ARG A 794 -21.41 10.24 10.02
C ARG A 794 -20.26 9.42 9.43
N PHE A 795 -20.10 9.44 8.11
CA PHE A 795 -19.17 8.55 7.40
C PHE A 795 -18.39 9.25 6.30
N PRO A 796 -17.17 8.79 5.98
CA PRO A 796 -16.45 9.23 4.79
C PRO A 796 -17.11 8.70 3.52
N TRP A 797 -17.17 9.51 2.47
CA TRP A 797 -17.54 9.09 1.12
C TRP A 797 -16.42 9.43 0.12
N LEU A 798 -16.30 8.60 -0.92
CA LEU A 798 -15.35 8.75 -2.02
C LEU A 798 -16.04 8.32 -3.32
N THR A 799 -16.07 9.21 -4.30
CA THR A 799 -16.59 8.96 -5.65
C THR A 799 -15.45 8.93 -6.66
N SER A 800 -15.78 8.93 -7.95
CA SER A 800 -14.80 9.05 -9.03
C SER A 800 -14.26 10.48 -9.23
N THR A 801 -14.83 11.48 -8.56
CA THR A 801 -14.51 12.91 -8.79
C THR A 801 -14.23 13.70 -7.52
N GLY A 802 -14.53 13.16 -6.34
CA GLY A 802 -14.27 13.84 -5.08
C GLY A 802 -14.48 12.95 -3.86
N PHE A 803 -14.18 13.51 -2.69
CA PHE A 803 -14.36 12.86 -1.41
C PHE A 803 -14.75 13.86 -0.31
N GLY A 804 -15.29 13.33 0.78
CA GLY A 804 -15.69 14.14 1.91
C GLY A 804 -16.44 13.35 2.96
N VAL A 805 -17.20 14.04 3.81
CA VAL A 805 -17.98 13.43 4.90
C VAL A 805 -19.47 13.62 4.63
N VAL A 806 -20.25 12.62 5.00
CA VAL A 806 -21.71 12.69 5.01
C VAL A 806 -22.21 12.52 6.44
N ASP A 807 -23.17 13.35 6.84
CA ASP A 807 -23.98 13.19 8.04
C ASP A 807 -25.39 12.75 7.60
N ALA A 808 -25.68 11.45 7.71
CA ALA A 808 -26.94 10.86 7.29
C ALA A 808 -27.86 10.63 8.49
N ALA A 809 -29.03 11.24 8.47
CA ALA A 809 -30.15 10.96 9.37
C ALA A 809 -31.27 10.22 8.62
N ALA A 810 -32.35 9.86 9.32
CA ALA A 810 -33.45 9.10 8.73
C ALA A 810 -34.11 9.82 7.53
N ASP A 811 -34.20 11.14 7.55
CA ASP A 811 -34.91 11.98 6.58
C ASP A 811 -34.13 13.21 6.11
N ALA A 812 -32.88 13.37 6.53
CA ALA A 812 -32.02 14.46 6.13
C ALA A 812 -30.58 13.98 5.94
N VAL A 813 -29.87 14.58 4.99
CA VAL A 813 -28.47 14.29 4.70
C VAL A 813 -27.72 15.61 4.57
N THR A 814 -26.59 15.74 5.27
CA THR A 814 -25.66 16.85 5.06
C THR A 814 -24.38 16.29 4.44
N LEU A 815 -23.99 16.82 3.28
CA LEU A 815 -22.76 16.46 2.59
C LEU A 815 -21.75 17.59 2.75
N HIS A 816 -20.51 17.21 3.08
CA HIS A 816 -19.35 18.08 3.17
C HIS A 816 -18.32 17.59 2.15
N CYS A 817 -17.96 18.39 1.15
CA CYS A 817 -16.93 18.04 0.17
C CYS A 817 -15.57 18.56 0.65
N HIS A 818 -14.62 17.66 0.90
CA HIS A 818 -13.28 18.02 1.36
C HIS A 818 -12.28 18.13 0.21
N GLY A 819 -12.43 17.33 -0.84
CA GLY A 819 -11.59 17.36 -2.03
C GLY A 819 -12.35 16.99 -3.30
N GLY A 820 -11.91 17.52 -4.45
CA GLY A 820 -12.54 17.30 -5.74
C GLY A 820 -13.94 17.93 -5.86
N THR A 821 -14.86 17.20 -6.50
CA THR A 821 -16.24 17.62 -6.75
C THR A 821 -17.23 16.46 -6.58
N LEU A 822 -18.48 16.80 -6.26
CA LEU A 822 -19.60 15.86 -6.23
C LEU A 822 -20.75 16.45 -7.07
N ASP A 823 -21.17 15.75 -8.10
CA ASP A 823 -22.48 15.96 -8.75
C ASP A 823 -23.25 14.65 -8.68
N ALA A 824 -24.27 14.60 -7.83
CA ALA A 824 -24.94 13.36 -7.50
C ALA A 824 -26.42 13.56 -7.15
N GLU A 825 -27.25 12.63 -7.59
CA GLU A 825 -28.54 12.34 -6.99
C GLU A 825 -28.30 11.57 -5.69
N VAL A 826 -28.80 12.11 -4.56
CA VAL A 826 -28.61 11.48 -3.25
C VAL A 826 -29.80 10.61 -2.92
N VAL A 827 -29.55 9.35 -2.59
CA VAL A 827 -30.59 8.36 -2.34
C VAL A 827 -30.42 7.76 -0.94
N LEU A 828 -31.52 7.70 -0.18
CA LEU A 828 -31.57 7.05 1.13
C LEU A 828 -32.28 5.69 1.04
N GLY A 829 -31.70 4.68 1.69
CA GLY A 829 -32.26 3.33 1.76
C GLY A 829 -31.60 2.37 0.78
N ALA A 830 -32.07 1.12 0.80
CA ALA A 830 -31.62 0.06 -0.09
C ALA A 830 -32.74 -0.38 -1.03
N ASP A 831 -32.36 -0.77 -2.24
CA ASP A 831 -33.20 -1.45 -3.23
C ASP A 831 -34.56 -0.75 -3.46
N ASP A 832 -35.67 -1.49 -3.44
CA ASP A 832 -37.02 -0.97 -3.73
C ASP A 832 -37.55 0.05 -2.69
N ALA A 833 -36.89 0.15 -1.52
CA ALA A 833 -37.22 1.13 -0.49
C ALA A 833 -36.40 2.43 -0.60
N ALA A 834 -35.50 2.49 -1.58
CA ALA A 834 -34.63 3.62 -1.81
C ALA A 834 -35.45 4.85 -2.27
N ARG A 835 -35.23 6.00 -1.63
CA ARG A 835 -35.88 7.27 -1.97
C ARG A 835 -34.87 8.34 -2.32
N SER A 836 -35.14 9.06 -3.39
CA SER A 836 -34.39 10.27 -3.76
C SER A 836 -34.61 11.39 -2.72
N LEU A 837 -33.53 12.05 -2.33
CA LEU A 837 -33.55 13.30 -1.56
C LEU A 837 -33.29 14.54 -2.43
N GLY A 838 -32.91 14.33 -3.69
CA GLY A 838 -32.59 15.37 -4.65
C GLY A 838 -31.12 15.37 -5.08
N ARG A 839 -30.86 16.16 -6.12
CA ARG A 839 -29.53 16.33 -6.70
C ARG A 839 -28.76 17.43 -6.00
N VAL A 840 -27.45 17.23 -5.84
CA VAL A 840 -26.52 18.21 -5.30
C VAL A 840 -25.30 18.36 -6.21
N SER A 841 -24.76 19.58 -6.26
CA SER A 841 -23.47 19.86 -6.87
C SER A 841 -22.59 20.60 -5.85
N LEU A 842 -21.42 20.04 -5.53
CA LEU A 842 -20.46 20.57 -4.56
C LEU A 842 -19.05 20.60 -5.14
N ALA A 843 -18.33 21.66 -4.85
CA ALA A 843 -16.88 21.75 -4.96
C ALA A 843 -16.21 21.58 -3.59
N ALA A 844 -14.90 21.33 -3.60
CA ALA A 844 -14.09 21.27 -2.38
C ALA A 844 -14.31 22.50 -1.48
N GLY A 845 -14.57 22.25 -0.20
CA GLY A 845 -14.88 23.27 0.82
C GLY A 845 -16.37 23.61 0.95
N GLU A 846 -17.23 23.12 0.06
CA GLU A 846 -18.66 23.36 0.12
C GLU A 846 -19.40 22.32 0.95
N SER A 847 -20.59 22.69 1.43
CA SER A 847 -21.47 21.79 2.17
C SER A 847 -22.93 22.07 1.84
N HIS A 848 -23.75 21.03 1.81
CA HIS A 848 -25.17 21.17 1.48
C HIS A 848 -26.01 20.14 2.22
N ARG A 849 -27.21 20.57 2.61
CA ARG A 849 -28.18 19.73 3.33
C ARG A 849 -29.40 19.48 2.45
N LEU A 850 -29.76 18.21 2.32
CA LEU A 850 -30.97 17.72 1.66
C LEU A 850 -31.95 17.14 2.69
N GLY A 851 -33.25 17.18 2.39
CA GLY A 851 -34.32 16.73 3.29
C GLY A 851 -34.90 17.82 4.21
N SER A 852 -36.03 17.53 4.86
CA SER A 852 -36.75 18.50 5.70
C SER A 852 -36.05 18.76 7.04
N ALA A 853 -35.86 20.04 7.38
CA ALA A 853 -35.61 20.43 8.76
C ALA A 853 -36.94 20.33 9.53
N CYS A 854 -37.04 19.45 10.52
CA CYS A 854 -37.97 19.65 11.61
C CYS A 854 -37.34 20.56 12.65
#